data_AF-A0A7C4CBQ7-F1
#
_entry.id   AF-A0A7C4CBQ7-F1
#
_cell.length_a   1.000
_cell.length_b   1.000
_cell.length_c   1.000
_cell.angle_alpha   90.00
_cell.angle_beta   90.00
_cell.angle_gamma   90.00
#
_symmetry.space_group_name_H-M   'P 1'
#
loop_
_entity.id
_entity.type
_entity.pdbx_description
1 polymer ?
#
loop_
_entity_poly.entity_id
_entity_poly.type
_entity_poly.pdbx_seq_one_letter_code
_entity_poly.pdbx_strand_id
1 'polypeptide(L)'
;MPTHWSSRITFAAALLLATSLAPGSVVRSSRHASGQETPPRPVPVADCPGVTSRGWVVLPPVGRYGRAPVYTDALLLEIVSGRWRTPSAGDVVRLSDASVRRWAAAAPGEDGVLRHPALGGGYACWVLDSDAERVVLLDARGHGVVYVNAAPRTGDPYGNGSVLLPIPLRAGENALLFQAGRGELRAALAPMTAPALLNPRDPTTPDLLIGATESVWAAVPVLNGLSRTVDNLAIDVTVGDKTMSTWAGAIPPLSVRKVGFRIPPTAATQPGEVEVAVRLVESGSRPTSDAVTHSVLDSYTLKLAVRRPSDKHKRTFISEIDGSVQYYAVTPAHPDGDGPQALFLSLHGANVEATNQANCYGHKTWGTLVAPTNRRKFGFDWEEWGRLDALEALADAMRYWPTDPNRVYLTGHSMGGHGAWILGATYPDRFAAVAPSAGWPDFWAYAGAAEYENPTPVERMLRRAANPSRMRELVENLNLCGVYVLHGEQDDNVPAALSRQMVRRLAEFHTDFAFHERPGAGHWWGDECVDWPPLFEFLRRHERPAPGTRARLEFATFSPGVSDRCDWVWIECQRRPLERSSVRVERDDAGRVVRATTENVRRLKLAPVFGGAAATAAARGAARFVLDGQELTVEETARVDEGWRFVRDGERWTVAGAVSQHLKGPHRYGPLRDAFRRRFALVYGTQGTPEENAASYDAARFHAETFWYRGNGGA
;
A
#
# COMPACT_ATOMS: atom_id res chain seq x y z
N MET A 1 46.12 0.81 -7.35
CA MET A 1 45.65 1.79 -6.35
C MET A 1 44.16 1.56 -6.10
N PRO A 2 43.70 1.54 -4.85
CA PRO A 2 43.08 0.33 -4.32
C PRO A 2 41.56 0.25 -4.47
N THR A 3 41.14 -0.96 -4.82
CA THR A 3 39.80 -1.56 -5.01
C THR A 3 38.94 -1.65 -3.74
N HIS A 4 39.26 -0.92 -2.67
CA HIS A 4 38.54 -0.94 -1.39
C HIS A 4 37.35 0.04 -1.30
N TRP A 5 37.09 0.81 -2.35
CA TRP A 5 36.04 1.83 -2.35
C TRP A 5 34.66 1.32 -2.83
N SER A 6 34.59 0.23 -3.60
CA SER A 6 33.32 -0.30 -4.13
C SER A 6 32.51 -1.09 -3.10
N SER A 7 33.16 -1.82 -2.19
CA SER A 7 32.47 -2.67 -1.19
C SER A 7 31.72 -1.87 -0.13
N ARG A 8 32.25 -0.70 0.27
CA ARG A 8 31.64 0.19 1.27
C ARG A 8 30.43 0.97 0.76
N ILE A 9 30.38 1.28 -0.54
CA ILE A 9 29.29 2.08 -1.15
C ILE A 9 28.05 1.20 -1.36
N THR A 10 28.21 -0.05 -1.78
CA THR A 10 27.09 -1.00 -1.96
C THR A 10 26.46 -1.37 -0.60
N PHE A 11 27.27 -1.54 0.45
CA PHE A 11 26.81 -1.81 1.82
C PHE A 11 26.08 -0.60 2.44
N ALA A 12 26.60 0.61 2.26
CA ALA A 12 25.97 1.84 2.76
C ALA A 12 24.65 2.18 2.01
N ALA A 13 24.58 1.94 0.70
CA ALA A 13 23.38 2.18 -0.09
C ALA A 13 22.21 1.24 0.29
N ALA A 14 22.50 -0.03 0.55
CA ALA A 14 21.51 -1.01 1.01
C ALA A 14 20.96 -0.67 2.42
N LEU A 15 21.82 -0.23 3.35
CA LEU A 15 21.41 0.14 4.71
C LEU A 15 20.67 1.49 4.77
N LEU A 16 21.03 2.48 3.95
CA LEU A 16 20.33 3.78 3.87
C LEU A 16 18.93 3.68 3.23
N LEU A 17 18.75 2.78 2.26
CA LEU A 17 17.43 2.47 1.69
C LEU A 17 16.54 1.74 2.72
N ALA A 18 17.12 0.87 3.54
CA ALA A 18 16.44 0.15 4.61
C ALA A 18 15.88 1.06 5.72
N THR A 19 16.58 2.15 6.05
CA THR A 19 16.20 3.03 7.17
C THR A 19 15.39 4.26 6.78
N SER A 20 15.39 4.66 5.51
CA SER A 20 14.51 5.74 4.97
C SER A 20 13.00 5.44 5.08
N LEU A 21 12.66 4.23 5.52
CA LEU A 21 11.29 3.76 5.70
C LEU A 21 10.76 3.94 7.13
N ALA A 22 11.50 4.45 8.12
CA ALA A 22 10.97 4.63 9.48
C ALA A 22 9.60 5.37 9.50
N PRO A 23 8.58 4.89 10.24
CA PRO A 23 7.30 5.58 10.31
C PRO A 23 7.51 7.03 10.77
N GLY A 24 6.91 7.96 10.05
CA GLY A 24 6.93 9.37 10.37
C GLY A 24 6.47 9.62 11.80
N SER A 25 7.07 10.64 12.43
CA SER A 25 6.46 11.29 13.60
C SER A 25 5.02 11.65 13.27
N VAL A 26 4.06 11.09 14.01
CA VAL A 26 2.68 11.57 13.99
C VAL A 26 2.21 11.74 15.43
N VAL A 27 1.79 12.98 15.69
CA VAL A 27 0.72 13.47 16.57
C VAL A 27 0.27 12.50 17.66
N ARG A 28 0.25 13.00 18.90
CA ARG A 28 -0.38 12.35 20.05
C ARG A 28 -1.82 11.95 19.69
N SER A 29 -2.04 10.71 19.28
CA SER A 29 -3.39 10.15 19.23
C SER A 29 -3.86 10.02 20.67
N SER A 30 -4.94 10.71 21.04
CA SER A 30 -5.65 10.46 22.28
C SER A 30 -6.02 8.97 22.33
N ARG A 31 -5.72 8.33 23.46
CA ARG A 31 -6.13 6.94 23.73
C ARG A 31 -7.66 6.94 23.83
N HIS A 32 -8.36 6.52 22.78
CA HIS A 32 -9.74 6.07 22.92
C HIS A 32 -9.87 4.62 22.44
N ALA A 33 -10.44 3.82 23.34
CA ALA A 33 -10.63 2.40 23.22
C ALA A 33 -11.78 2.11 22.24
N SER A 34 -11.44 1.52 21.10
CA SER A 34 -12.40 0.83 20.25
C SER A 34 -11.89 -0.60 20.05
N GLY A 35 -12.65 -1.57 20.58
CA GLY A 35 -12.48 -3.00 20.33
C GLY A 35 -11.09 -3.56 20.66
N GLN A 36 -10.88 -3.98 21.91
CA GLN A 36 -9.77 -4.87 22.24
C GLN A 36 -9.94 -6.18 21.45
N GLU A 37 -9.28 -6.29 20.30
CA GLU A 37 -8.79 -7.60 19.88
C GLU A 37 -7.86 -8.08 20.98
N THR A 38 -8.20 -9.22 21.58
CA THR A 38 -7.34 -9.91 22.53
C THR A 38 -5.93 -9.96 21.94
N PRO A 39 -4.90 -9.37 22.58
CA PRO A 39 -3.55 -9.49 22.05
C PRO A 39 -3.26 -10.98 21.87
N PRO A 40 -2.67 -11.42 20.73
CA PRO A 40 -2.28 -12.81 20.59
C PRO A 40 -1.48 -13.18 21.82
N ARG A 41 -1.89 -14.27 22.49
CA ARG A 41 -1.39 -14.71 23.80
C ARG A 41 0.09 -14.34 23.87
N PRO A 42 0.54 -13.56 24.87
CA PRO A 42 1.96 -13.40 25.07
C PRO A 42 2.53 -14.83 25.09
N VAL A 43 3.41 -15.16 24.13
CA VAL A 43 4.32 -16.26 24.40
C VAL A 43 5.02 -15.77 25.66
N PRO A 44 4.92 -16.52 26.78
CA PRO A 44 5.81 -16.27 27.90
C PRO A 44 7.24 -16.20 27.34
N VAL A 45 8.19 -15.67 28.09
CA VAL A 45 9.56 -16.10 27.84
C VAL A 45 9.52 -17.62 28.01
N ALA A 46 9.34 -18.36 26.92
CA ALA A 46 9.51 -19.79 26.95
C ALA A 46 10.99 -19.95 27.17
N ASP A 47 11.38 -20.80 28.11
CA ASP A 47 12.77 -21.22 28.21
C ASP A 47 13.16 -21.73 26.82
N CYS A 48 13.99 -20.96 26.10
CA CYS A 48 14.77 -21.46 25.00
C CYS A 48 15.95 -22.16 25.65
N PRO A 49 15.91 -23.50 25.87
CA PRO A 49 16.87 -24.16 26.73
C PRO A 49 18.28 -23.92 26.18
N GLY A 50 19.21 -23.46 27.00
CA GLY A 50 20.57 -23.09 26.56
C GLY A 50 20.75 -21.64 26.08
N VAL A 51 19.70 -20.81 26.12
CA VAL A 51 19.77 -19.36 25.88
C VAL A 51 19.49 -18.60 27.17
N THR A 52 20.37 -17.68 27.55
CA THR A 52 20.23 -16.86 28.77
C THR A 52 20.38 -15.37 28.46
N SER A 53 19.73 -14.51 29.24
CA SER A 53 19.78 -13.07 29.07
C SER A 53 20.86 -12.44 29.95
N ARG A 54 21.79 -11.68 29.36
CA ARG A 54 22.76 -10.83 30.09
C ARG A 54 22.16 -9.50 30.54
N GLY A 55 21.01 -9.11 29.97
CA GLY A 55 20.28 -7.90 30.32
C GLY A 55 20.09 -6.94 29.15
N TRP A 56 19.57 -5.75 29.46
CA TRP A 56 19.24 -4.73 28.47
C TRP A 56 20.04 -3.45 28.73
N VAL A 57 20.44 -2.79 27.64
CA VAL A 57 20.90 -1.41 27.66
C VAL A 57 20.13 -0.58 26.65
N VAL A 58 19.89 0.70 26.95
CA VAL A 58 19.11 1.61 26.12
C VAL A 58 19.89 2.88 25.81
N LEU A 59 19.63 3.47 24.65
CA LEU A 59 20.27 4.69 24.18
C LEU A 59 19.21 5.66 23.67
N PRO A 60 19.23 6.94 24.09
CA PRO A 60 18.33 7.94 23.51
C PRO A 60 18.56 8.14 22.01
N PRO A 61 17.66 8.83 21.30
CA PRO A 61 17.81 9.14 19.87
C PRO A 61 19.22 9.67 19.51
N VAL A 62 19.81 9.07 18.48
CA VAL A 62 21.14 9.39 17.92
C VAL A 62 21.07 9.87 16.46
N GLY A 63 19.88 10.14 15.98
CA GLY A 63 19.62 10.40 14.57
C GLY A 63 18.39 11.28 14.34
N ARG A 64 18.19 11.65 13.08
CA ARG A 64 16.98 12.32 12.60
C ARG A 64 16.14 11.30 11.85
N TYR A 65 15.01 10.93 12.45
CA TYR A 65 14.09 9.92 11.92
C TYR A 65 12.80 10.55 11.38
N GLY A 66 11.98 9.75 10.71
CA GLY A 66 10.65 10.14 10.21
C GLY A 66 10.67 10.58 8.74
N ARG A 67 9.68 11.41 8.35
CA ARG A 67 9.51 11.90 6.96
C ARG A 67 10.54 13.00 6.62
N ALA A 68 11.81 12.63 6.61
CA ALA A 68 12.93 13.47 6.18
C ALA A 68 13.60 12.82 4.97
N PRO A 69 13.87 13.57 3.89
CA PRO A 69 14.53 13.00 2.71
C PRO A 69 16.02 12.74 2.92
N VAL A 70 16.60 13.22 4.03
CA VAL A 70 17.96 12.87 4.46
C VAL A 70 17.87 12.19 5.83
N TYR A 71 18.19 10.91 5.84
CA TYR A 71 18.27 10.08 7.05
C TYR A 71 19.67 10.22 7.67
N THR A 72 19.75 10.40 9.00
CA THR A 72 21.01 10.45 9.74
C THR A 72 20.91 9.62 11.00
N ASP A 73 21.92 8.79 11.28
CA ASP A 73 21.99 7.94 12.47
C ASP A 73 23.45 7.56 12.78
N ALA A 74 23.92 7.95 13.97
CA ALA A 74 25.30 7.69 14.38
C ALA A 74 25.59 6.21 14.66
N LEU A 75 24.62 5.44 15.17
CA LEU A 75 24.82 4.01 15.39
C LEU A 75 24.82 3.23 14.08
N LEU A 76 23.94 3.60 13.15
CA LEU A 76 23.94 3.02 11.82
C LEU A 76 25.28 3.23 11.12
N LEU A 77 25.90 4.41 11.29
CA LEU A 77 27.22 4.70 10.77
C LEU A 77 28.30 3.74 11.34
N GLU A 78 28.25 3.45 12.64
CA GLU A 78 29.17 2.48 13.27
C GLU A 78 28.96 1.05 12.74
N ILE A 79 27.71 0.65 12.48
CA ILE A 79 27.37 -0.65 11.87
C ILE A 79 27.90 -0.73 10.44
N VAL A 80 27.57 0.24 9.56
CA VAL A 80 28.03 0.21 8.15
C VAL A 80 29.53 0.30 8.00
N SER A 81 30.21 0.92 8.97
CA SER A 81 31.67 1.06 8.95
C SER A 81 32.41 -0.11 9.58
N GLY A 82 31.71 -1.13 10.08
CA GLY A 82 32.29 -2.29 10.74
C GLY A 82 32.94 -1.97 12.10
N ARG A 83 32.58 -0.84 12.71
CA ARG A 83 33.09 -0.42 14.02
C ARG A 83 32.18 -0.76 15.19
N TRP A 84 30.94 -1.18 14.91
CA TRP A 84 29.97 -1.60 15.91
C TRP A 84 30.52 -2.69 16.84
N ARG A 85 30.23 -2.55 18.14
CA ARG A 85 30.52 -3.52 19.21
C ARG A 85 29.32 -3.57 20.14
N THR A 86 29.11 -4.70 20.81
CA THR A 86 28.05 -4.84 21.83
C THR A 86 28.22 -3.76 22.90
N PRO A 87 27.21 -2.91 23.14
CA PRO A 87 27.33 -1.81 24.11
C PRO A 87 27.14 -2.31 25.54
N SER A 88 27.84 -1.67 26.46
CA SER A 88 27.67 -1.78 27.90
C SER A 88 27.08 -0.50 28.49
N ALA A 89 26.47 -0.59 29.68
CA ALA A 89 25.99 0.58 30.39
C ALA A 89 27.18 1.52 30.67
N GLY A 90 27.02 2.81 30.34
CA GLY A 90 28.08 3.81 30.46
C GLY A 90 28.79 4.14 29.14
N ASP A 91 28.72 3.28 28.13
CA ASP A 91 29.32 3.54 26.81
C ASP A 91 28.71 4.80 26.16
N VAL A 92 29.51 5.46 25.32
CA VAL A 92 29.16 6.75 24.72
C VAL A 92 29.09 6.68 23.20
N VAL A 93 28.09 7.37 22.64
CA VAL A 93 27.93 7.57 21.20
C VAL A 93 28.02 9.07 20.91
N ARG A 94 28.96 9.46 20.04
CA ARG A 94 29.17 10.86 19.65
C ARG A 94 28.39 11.14 18.35
N LEU A 95 27.64 12.23 18.34
CA LEU A 95 26.85 12.67 17.20
C LEU A 95 27.63 13.65 16.31
N SER A 96 27.11 13.93 15.12
CA SER A 96 27.72 14.86 14.16
C SER A 96 27.79 16.31 14.66
N ASP A 97 26.90 16.70 15.58
CA ASP A 97 26.89 18.00 16.27
C ASP A 97 27.82 18.06 17.49
N ALA A 98 28.68 17.05 17.66
CA ALA A 98 29.57 16.82 18.80
C ALA A 98 28.88 16.52 20.14
N SER A 99 27.53 16.50 20.19
CA SER A 99 26.82 16.05 21.39
C SER A 99 27.01 14.55 21.61
N VAL A 100 26.84 14.12 22.86
CA VAL A 100 27.04 12.72 23.27
C VAL A 100 25.73 12.14 23.78
N ARG A 101 25.49 10.85 23.49
CA ARG A 101 24.47 10.02 24.12
C ARG A 101 25.16 8.90 24.88
N ARG A 102 24.56 8.46 25.98
CA ARG A 102 25.13 7.42 26.85
C ARG A 102 24.17 6.25 26.95
N TRP A 103 24.72 5.04 26.85
CA TRP A 103 24.00 3.81 27.12
C TRP A 103 23.68 3.70 28.61
N ALA A 104 22.45 3.35 28.95
CA ALA A 104 21.99 3.10 30.31
C ALA A 104 21.49 1.68 30.45
N ALA A 105 21.71 1.04 31.61
CA ALA A 105 21.07 -0.23 31.92
C ALA A 105 19.56 -0.06 32.00
N ALA A 106 18.82 -1.07 31.54
CA ALA A 106 17.38 -1.12 31.66
C ALA A 106 16.92 -2.56 31.94
N ALA A 107 15.67 -2.72 32.39
CA ALA A 107 15.05 -4.01 32.58
C ALA A 107 13.58 -3.94 32.19
N PRO A 108 13.01 -5.01 31.60
CA PRO A 108 11.57 -5.10 31.41
C PRO A 108 10.86 -5.13 32.76
N GLY A 109 9.62 -4.63 32.79
CA GLY A 109 8.73 -4.80 33.93
C GLY A 109 8.29 -6.26 34.11
N GLU A 110 7.51 -6.52 35.16
CA GLU A 110 6.94 -7.86 35.43
C GLU A 110 6.04 -8.36 34.29
N ASP A 111 5.46 -7.46 33.49
CA ASP A 111 4.68 -7.77 32.29
C ASP A 111 5.54 -8.15 31.06
N GLY A 112 6.87 -8.16 31.22
CA GLY A 112 7.82 -8.44 30.15
C GLY A 112 8.00 -7.29 29.16
N VAL A 113 7.52 -6.08 29.48
CA VAL A 113 7.62 -4.90 28.61
C VAL A 113 8.71 -3.97 29.11
N LEU A 114 9.66 -3.64 28.23
CA LEU A 114 10.69 -2.64 28.46
C LEU A 114 10.11 -1.25 28.24
N ARG A 115 10.10 -0.43 29.30
CA ARG A 115 9.66 0.96 29.27
C ARG A 115 10.80 1.86 29.70
N HIS A 116 11.19 2.79 28.83
CA HIS A 116 12.23 3.77 29.15
C HIS A 116 12.10 4.99 28.24
N PRO A 117 12.32 6.24 28.73
CA PRO A 117 12.19 7.45 27.90
C PRO A 117 13.03 7.43 26.62
N ALA A 118 14.19 6.78 26.66
CA ALA A 118 15.07 6.58 25.50
C ALA A 118 14.39 5.84 24.34
N LEU A 119 13.36 5.03 24.59
CA LEU A 119 12.68 4.23 23.55
C LEU A 119 11.73 5.07 22.67
N GLY A 120 11.55 6.35 22.97
CA GLY A 120 10.87 7.32 22.10
C GLY A 120 11.78 7.75 20.94
N GLY A 121 12.09 6.83 20.02
CA GLY A 121 12.96 7.06 18.87
C GLY A 121 14.42 6.65 19.07
N GLY A 122 14.81 6.13 20.23
CA GLY A 122 16.17 5.64 20.48
C GLY A 122 16.33 4.14 20.22
N TYR A 123 17.26 3.54 20.94
CA TYR A 123 17.65 2.13 20.79
C TYR A 123 17.53 1.35 22.11
N ALA A 124 17.32 0.04 21.98
CA ALA A 124 17.51 -0.94 23.04
C ALA A 124 18.38 -2.08 22.52
N CYS A 125 19.39 -2.51 23.27
CA CYS A 125 20.18 -3.69 22.97
C CYS A 125 19.89 -4.76 24.02
N TRP A 126 19.38 -5.91 23.57
CA TRP A 126 19.24 -7.10 24.38
C TRP A 126 20.43 -8.01 24.15
N VAL A 127 21.20 -8.28 25.20
CA VAL A 127 22.38 -9.13 25.12
C VAL A 127 22.03 -10.52 25.67
N LEU A 128 22.37 -11.54 24.88
CA LEU A 128 22.05 -12.93 25.13
C LEU A 128 23.33 -13.78 25.11
N ASP A 129 23.35 -14.87 25.84
CA ASP A 129 24.28 -15.98 25.66
C ASP A 129 23.54 -17.21 25.15
N SER A 130 24.13 -17.90 24.18
CA SER A 130 23.68 -19.22 23.71
C SER A 130 24.79 -20.24 23.93
N ASP A 131 24.49 -21.40 24.52
CA ASP A 131 25.48 -22.47 24.74
C ASP A 131 25.93 -23.16 23.45
N ALA A 132 25.14 -23.06 22.36
CA ALA A 132 25.50 -23.54 21.04
C ALA A 132 24.90 -22.67 19.92
N GLU A 133 25.38 -22.86 18.69
CA GLU A 133 24.74 -22.30 17.50
C GLU A 133 23.36 -22.93 17.29
N ARG A 134 22.34 -22.11 17.01
CA ARG A 134 20.95 -22.54 16.80
C ARG A 134 20.10 -21.48 16.13
N VAL A 135 18.90 -21.87 15.70
CA VAL A 135 17.87 -20.94 15.23
C VAL A 135 16.73 -20.90 16.23
N VAL A 136 16.31 -19.70 16.58
CA VAL A 136 15.15 -19.43 17.46
C VAL A 136 14.16 -18.51 16.75
N LEU A 137 12.95 -18.44 17.26
CA LEU A 137 11.92 -17.51 16.81
C LEU A 137 11.94 -16.26 17.69
N LEU A 138 12.04 -15.09 17.07
CA LEU A 138 11.92 -13.79 17.74
C LEU A 138 10.48 -13.25 17.59
N ASP A 139 9.79 -13.08 18.71
CA ASP A 139 8.52 -12.34 18.83
C ASP A 139 8.82 -11.00 19.51
N ALA A 140 8.85 -9.92 18.72
CA ALA A 140 9.17 -8.60 19.24
C ALA A 140 8.27 -7.50 18.65
N ARG A 141 7.98 -6.48 19.46
CA ARG A 141 6.99 -5.42 19.17
C ARG A 141 7.45 -4.07 19.68
N GLY A 142 7.04 -2.98 19.03
CA GLY A 142 7.37 -1.60 19.42
C GLY A 142 8.66 -1.03 18.80
N HIS A 143 9.23 -1.73 17.81
CA HIS A 143 10.46 -1.35 17.13
C HIS A 143 10.27 -1.38 15.61
N GLY A 144 11.02 -0.54 14.88
CA GLY A 144 10.97 -0.49 13.42
C GLY A 144 11.91 -1.49 12.73
N VAL A 145 13.08 -1.71 13.33
CA VAL A 145 14.15 -2.59 12.85
C VAL A 145 14.84 -3.23 14.05
N VAL A 146 15.24 -4.50 13.93
CA VAL A 146 16.16 -5.15 14.86
C VAL A 146 17.39 -5.65 14.12
N TYR A 147 18.57 -5.35 14.63
CA TYR A 147 19.83 -5.91 14.14
C TYR A 147 20.19 -7.12 14.99
N VAL A 148 20.13 -8.31 14.41
CA VAL A 148 20.56 -9.56 15.04
C VAL A 148 22.01 -9.79 14.66
N ASN A 149 22.94 -9.59 15.60
CA ASN A 149 24.39 -9.68 15.32
C ASN A 149 24.81 -8.84 14.09
N ALA A 150 24.30 -7.59 14.04
CA ALA A 150 24.46 -6.61 12.96
C ALA A 150 23.66 -6.88 11.65
N ALA A 151 22.98 -8.03 11.51
CA ALA A 151 22.10 -8.29 10.37
C ALA A 151 20.71 -7.66 10.59
N PRO A 152 20.21 -6.77 9.71
CA PRO A 152 18.94 -6.09 9.88
C PRO A 152 17.75 -7.03 9.63
N ARG A 153 16.71 -6.91 10.46
CA ARG A 153 15.45 -7.65 10.37
C ARG A 153 14.26 -6.70 10.58
N THR A 154 13.12 -7.02 9.96
CA THR A 154 11.91 -6.19 10.07
C THR A 154 11.42 -6.11 11.53
N GLY A 155 10.75 -5.03 11.88
CA GLY A 155 10.10 -4.88 13.19
C GLY A 155 8.58 -4.78 13.11
N ASP A 156 7.96 -4.74 14.27
CA ASP A 156 6.53 -4.47 14.45
C ASP A 156 6.31 -3.13 15.19
N PRO A 157 6.46 -1.99 14.50
CA PRO A 157 6.36 -0.66 15.12
C PRO A 157 4.95 -0.33 15.64
N TYR A 158 3.91 -1.00 15.12
CA TYR A 158 2.52 -0.81 15.54
C TYR A 158 2.08 -1.78 16.65
N GLY A 159 2.91 -2.78 16.98
CA GLY A 159 2.60 -3.76 18.02
C GLY A 159 1.45 -4.71 17.65
N ASN A 160 1.24 -4.97 16.35
CA ASN A 160 0.20 -5.85 15.84
C ASN A 160 0.37 -7.32 16.30
N GLY A 161 1.58 -7.74 16.64
CA GLY A 161 1.91 -9.10 17.05
C GLY A 161 1.95 -10.13 15.92
N SER A 162 1.96 -9.65 14.67
CA SER A 162 2.01 -10.48 13.45
C SER A 162 3.43 -10.96 13.11
N VAL A 163 4.47 -10.23 13.54
CA VAL A 163 5.86 -10.51 13.19
C VAL A 163 6.44 -11.61 14.07
N LEU A 164 6.93 -12.67 13.43
CA LEU A 164 7.64 -13.78 14.06
C LEU A 164 8.79 -14.16 13.12
N LEU A 165 10.03 -14.04 13.59
CA LEU A 165 11.20 -14.14 12.72
C LEU A 165 12.12 -15.30 13.13
N PRO A 166 12.53 -16.19 12.21
CA PRO A 166 13.60 -17.14 12.49
C PRO A 166 14.93 -16.39 12.51
N ILE A 167 15.61 -16.37 13.65
CA ILE A 167 16.88 -15.68 13.86
C ILE A 167 17.98 -16.67 14.26
N PRO A 168 19.19 -16.56 13.68
CA PRO A 168 20.33 -17.37 14.11
C PRO A 168 20.97 -16.78 15.37
N LEU A 169 21.28 -17.64 16.34
CA LEU A 169 22.14 -17.34 17.48
C LEU A 169 23.45 -18.11 17.31
N ARG A 170 24.57 -17.42 17.54
CA ARG A 170 25.92 -17.99 17.60
C ARG A 170 26.15 -18.60 18.98
N ALA A 171 27.06 -19.57 19.10
CA ALA A 171 27.55 -19.96 20.41
C ALA A 171 28.24 -18.76 21.11
N GLY A 172 27.97 -18.57 22.40
CA GLY A 172 28.41 -17.41 23.18
C GLY A 172 27.49 -16.20 23.04
N GLU A 173 28.10 -15.00 23.04
CA GLU A 173 27.37 -13.73 23.08
C GLU A 173 26.65 -13.42 21.76
N ASN A 174 25.41 -12.94 21.88
CA ASN A 174 24.59 -12.44 20.78
C ASN A 174 23.96 -11.08 21.17
N ALA A 175 23.95 -10.14 20.22
CA ALA A 175 23.39 -8.81 20.43
C ALA A 175 22.18 -8.58 19.51
N LEU A 176 21.02 -8.27 20.12
CA LEU A 176 19.79 -7.90 19.42
C LEU A 176 19.55 -6.40 19.66
N LEU A 177 19.88 -5.58 18.66
CA LEU A 177 19.77 -4.12 18.72
C LEU A 177 18.48 -3.64 18.05
N PHE A 178 17.51 -3.21 18.85
CA PHE A 178 16.20 -2.71 18.41
C PHE A 178 16.22 -1.19 18.25
N GLN A 179 15.77 -0.68 17.11
CA GLN A 179 15.42 0.73 16.93
C GLN A 179 13.97 0.94 17.36
N ALA A 180 13.76 1.49 18.56
CA ALA A 180 12.45 1.70 19.15
C ALA A 180 11.82 3.02 18.69
N GLY A 181 10.49 3.07 18.62
CA GLY A 181 9.76 4.26 18.14
C GLY A 181 8.76 4.85 19.12
N ARG A 182 8.08 4.00 19.92
CA ARG A 182 6.86 4.39 20.66
C ARG A 182 7.00 4.31 22.18
N GLY A 183 8.22 4.28 22.71
CA GLY A 183 8.47 4.33 24.16
C GLY A 183 8.35 2.99 24.90
N GLU A 184 7.78 1.96 24.27
CA GLU A 184 7.67 0.60 24.80
C GLU A 184 8.25 -0.42 23.82
N LEU A 185 8.90 -1.44 24.34
CA LEU A 185 9.45 -2.57 23.57
C LEU A 185 9.13 -3.88 24.30
N ARG A 186 8.62 -4.86 23.56
CA ARG A 186 8.47 -6.24 24.03
C ARG A 186 9.32 -7.13 23.14
N ALA A 187 10.07 -8.07 23.73
CA ALA A 187 10.78 -9.09 22.98
C ALA A 187 10.79 -10.41 23.75
N ALA A 188 10.55 -11.51 23.05
CA ALA A 188 10.61 -12.86 23.58
C ALA A 188 11.19 -13.80 22.52
N LEU A 189 11.76 -14.92 22.99
CA LEU A 189 12.27 -15.99 22.15
C LEU A 189 11.41 -17.24 22.32
N ALA A 190 11.30 -18.02 21.25
CA ALA A 190 10.71 -19.35 21.26
C ALA A 190 11.58 -20.33 20.43
N PRO A 191 11.58 -21.63 20.73
CA PRO A 191 12.34 -22.61 19.95
C PRO A 191 11.77 -22.74 18.52
N MET A 192 12.66 -22.97 17.55
CA MET A 192 12.28 -23.42 16.20
C MET A 192 12.06 -24.94 16.24
N THR A 193 10.80 -25.39 16.25
CA THR A 193 10.44 -26.80 16.50
C THR A 193 10.46 -27.69 15.25
N ALA A 194 10.49 -27.10 14.05
CA ALA A 194 10.57 -27.81 12.78
C ALA A 194 11.43 -27.00 11.78
N PRO A 195 11.90 -27.61 10.67
CA PRO A 195 12.66 -26.89 9.65
C PRO A 195 11.91 -25.70 9.03
N ALA A 196 10.60 -25.81 8.91
CA ALA A 196 9.71 -24.75 8.46
C ALA A 196 8.41 -24.76 9.27
N LEU A 197 7.81 -23.59 9.47
CA LEU A 197 6.61 -23.39 10.31
C LEU A 197 5.60 -22.45 9.66
N LEU A 198 4.34 -22.58 10.05
CA LEU A 198 3.26 -21.64 9.73
C LEU A 198 3.18 -20.58 10.83
N ASN A 199 2.90 -19.33 10.44
CA ASN A 199 2.56 -18.27 11.40
C ASN A 199 1.09 -17.87 11.28
N PRO A 200 0.19 -18.44 12.11
CA PRO A 200 -1.23 -18.16 12.04
C PRO A 200 -1.62 -16.77 12.57
N ARG A 201 -0.67 -15.91 12.96
CA ARG A 201 -0.92 -14.56 13.50
C ARG A 201 -1.13 -13.49 12.44
N ASP A 202 -0.87 -13.79 11.17
CA ASP A 202 -1.03 -12.84 10.07
C ASP A 202 -1.70 -13.46 8.83
N PRO A 203 -2.85 -14.13 8.94
CA PRO A 203 -3.50 -14.72 7.79
C PRO A 203 -4.23 -13.65 6.96
N THR A 204 -4.31 -13.83 5.65
CA THR A 204 -5.28 -13.15 4.79
C THR A 204 -6.40 -14.12 4.49
N THR A 205 -7.63 -13.85 4.94
CA THR A 205 -8.73 -14.82 4.87
C THR A 205 -9.99 -14.27 4.24
N PRO A 206 -10.67 -15.04 3.36
CA PRO A 206 -12.00 -14.71 2.88
C PRO A 206 -13.06 -15.06 3.94
N ASP A 207 -14.31 -14.71 3.66
CA ASP A 207 -15.46 -15.46 4.19
C ASP A 207 -15.90 -16.47 3.13
N LEU A 208 -16.43 -17.62 3.57
CA LEU A 208 -16.97 -18.63 2.65
C LEU A 208 -18.44 -18.32 2.36
N LEU A 209 -18.84 -18.34 1.09
CA LEU A 209 -20.22 -18.04 0.70
C LEU A 209 -21.01 -19.33 0.47
N ILE A 210 -22.24 -19.37 0.98
CA ILE A 210 -23.18 -20.48 0.74
C ILE A 210 -23.48 -20.55 -0.76
N GLY A 211 -23.39 -21.77 -1.32
CA GLY A 211 -23.64 -22.02 -2.75
C GLY A 211 -22.45 -21.70 -3.67
N ALA A 212 -21.32 -21.22 -3.15
CA ALA A 212 -20.12 -21.04 -3.95
C ALA A 212 -19.56 -22.39 -4.43
N THR A 213 -19.24 -22.48 -5.72
CA THR A 213 -18.70 -23.70 -6.35
C THR A 213 -17.19 -23.63 -6.59
N GLU A 214 -16.61 -22.44 -6.52
CA GLU A 214 -15.19 -22.20 -6.78
C GLU A 214 -14.36 -22.19 -5.50
N SER A 215 -13.09 -22.58 -5.62
CA SER A 215 -12.12 -22.40 -4.54
C SER A 215 -11.75 -20.93 -4.38
N VAL A 216 -11.53 -20.50 -3.15
CA VAL A 216 -11.14 -19.12 -2.81
C VAL A 216 -9.69 -19.06 -2.36
N TRP A 217 -9.05 -17.90 -2.53
CA TRP A 217 -7.69 -17.69 -2.06
C TRP A 217 -7.65 -17.30 -0.57
N ALA A 218 -6.63 -17.76 0.13
CA ALA A 218 -6.20 -17.26 1.42
C ALA A 218 -4.67 -17.21 1.46
N ALA A 219 -4.08 -16.61 2.48
CA ALA A 219 -2.62 -16.60 2.63
C ALA A 219 -2.17 -16.67 4.09
N VAL A 220 -0.98 -17.22 4.32
CA VAL A 220 -0.35 -17.32 5.65
C VAL A 220 1.17 -17.16 5.51
N PRO A 221 1.86 -16.50 6.45
CA PRO A 221 3.31 -16.51 6.49
C PRO A 221 3.86 -17.90 6.78
N VAL A 222 4.86 -18.29 5.99
CA VAL A 222 5.65 -19.51 6.16
C VAL A 222 7.08 -19.11 6.49
N LEU A 223 7.62 -19.70 7.55
CA LEU A 223 8.94 -19.43 8.09
C LEU A 223 9.89 -20.53 7.66
N ASN A 224 11.07 -20.16 7.17
CA ASN A 224 12.16 -21.10 6.94
C ASN A 224 13.23 -20.92 8.02
N GLY A 225 13.45 -21.94 8.85
CA GLY A 225 14.47 -21.95 9.89
C GLY A 225 15.82 -22.51 9.43
N LEU A 226 15.97 -22.92 8.18
CA LEU A 226 17.21 -23.47 7.65
C LEU A 226 18.09 -22.38 7.03
N SER A 227 19.40 -22.65 6.98
CA SER A 227 20.41 -21.83 6.29
C SER A 227 20.44 -22.04 4.77
N ARG A 228 19.47 -22.78 4.21
CA ARG A 228 19.27 -22.99 2.77
C ARG A 228 17.84 -22.66 2.36
N THR A 229 17.65 -22.33 1.08
CA THR A 229 16.32 -22.20 0.49
C THR A 229 15.55 -23.53 0.60
N VAL A 230 14.25 -23.43 0.85
CA VAL A 230 13.31 -24.57 0.84
C VAL A 230 12.28 -24.33 -0.26
N ASP A 231 12.16 -25.25 -1.22
CA ASP A 231 11.31 -25.13 -2.41
C ASP A 231 10.41 -26.36 -2.65
N ASN A 232 10.50 -27.34 -1.75
CA ASN A 232 9.75 -28.59 -1.75
C ASN A 232 8.60 -28.57 -0.72
N LEU A 233 7.94 -27.43 -0.53
CA LEU A 233 6.82 -27.29 0.41
C LEU A 233 5.48 -27.09 -0.31
N ALA A 234 4.42 -27.62 0.29
CA ALA A 234 3.03 -27.36 -0.09
C ALA A 234 2.18 -27.05 1.15
N ILE A 235 1.05 -26.38 0.93
CA ILE A 235 0.01 -26.13 1.93
C ILE A 235 -1.21 -26.95 1.54
N ASP A 236 -1.52 -27.95 2.36
CA ASP A 236 -2.72 -28.77 2.25
C ASP A 236 -3.83 -28.16 3.11
N VAL A 237 -4.99 -27.95 2.49
CA VAL A 237 -6.15 -27.34 3.13
C VAL A 237 -7.36 -28.25 3.04
N THR A 238 -7.92 -28.60 4.18
CA THR A 238 -9.10 -29.45 4.28
C THR A 238 -10.29 -28.69 4.85
N VAL A 239 -11.44 -28.76 4.18
CA VAL A 239 -12.74 -28.25 4.65
C VAL A 239 -13.77 -29.37 4.48
N GLY A 240 -14.26 -29.90 5.61
CA GLY A 240 -15.11 -31.09 5.58
C GLY A 240 -14.35 -32.29 5.01
N ASP A 241 -14.87 -32.88 3.93
CA ASP A 241 -14.31 -34.01 3.21
C ASP A 241 -13.39 -33.62 2.03
N LYS A 242 -13.35 -32.32 1.69
CA LYS A 242 -12.57 -31.82 0.55
C LYS A 242 -11.19 -31.36 1.00
N THR A 243 -10.16 -31.77 0.26
CA THR A 243 -8.78 -31.31 0.45
C THR A 243 -8.23 -30.70 -0.83
N MET A 244 -7.46 -29.63 -0.72
CA MET A 244 -6.71 -29.04 -1.82
C MET A 244 -5.27 -28.78 -1.41
N SER A 245 -4.31 -29.06 -2.29
CA SER A 245 -2.90 -28.77 -2.08
C SER A 245 -2.46 -27.58 -2.93
N THR A 246 -1.71 -26.64 -2.35
CA THR A 246 -1.11 -25.50 -3.07
C THR A 246 0.40 -25.45 -2.85
N TRP A 247 1.19 -25.36 -3.93
CA TRP A 247 2.66 -25.22 -3.82
C TRP A 247 3.04 -23.92 -3.10
N ALA A 248 3.90 -24.04 -2.08
CA ALA A 248 4.27 -22.89 -1.26
C ALA A 248 5.34 -21.99 -1.91
N GLY A 249 6.01 -22.47 -2.97
CA GLY A 249 7.11 -21.79 -3.63
C GLY A 249 8.42 -21.85 -2.86
N ALA A 250 9.46 -21.23 -3.42
CA ALA A 250 10.76 -21.12 -2.76
C ALA A 250 10.71 -20.12 -1.59
N ILE A 251 11.15 -20.55 -0.41
CA ILE A 251 11.28 -19.74 0.80
C ILE A 251 12.77 -19.59 1.11
N PRO A 252 13.34 -18.37 0.99
CA PRO A 252 14.75 -18.11 1.25
C PRO A 252 15.22 -18.51 2.67
N PRO A 253 16.52 -18.73 2.89
CA PRO A 253 17.05 -19.18 4.19
C PRO A 253 16.77 -18.20 5.34
N LEU A 254 16.40 -18.70 6.51
CA LEU A 254 16.20 -17.86 7.70
C LEU A 254 15.26 -16.65 7.45
N SER A 255 14.21 -16.85 6.66
CA SER A 255 13.30 -15.79 6.19
C SER A 255 11.84 -16.15 6.43
N VAL A 256 10.97 -15.16 6.16
CA VAL A 256 9.51 -15.33 6.17
C VAL A 256 8.95 -14.91 4.83
N ARG A 257 8.03 -15.70 4.28
CA ARG A 257 7.28 -15.35 3.05
C ARG A 257 5.79 -15.57 3.27
N LYS A 258 4.95 -14.60 2.91
CA LYS A 258 3.49 -14.78 2.92
C LYS A 258 3.05 -15.54 1.68
N VAL A 259 2.53 -16.75 1.89
CA VAL A 259 2.23 -17.71 0.82
C VAL A 259 0.72 -17.79 0.63
N GLY A 260 0.26 -17.61 -0.61
CA GLY A 260 -1.12 -17.83 -1.01
C GLY A 260 -1.44 -19.32 -1.20
N PHE A 261 -2.62 -19.74 -0.74
CA PHE A 261 -3.14 -21.10 -0.88
C PHE A 261 -4.63 -21.09 -1.19
N ARG A 262 -5.14 -22.18 -1.77
CA ARG A 262 -6.57 -22.35 -2.11
C ARG A 262 -7.33 -23.05 -0.99
N ILE A 263 -8.52 -22.55 -0.71
CA ILE A 263 -9.50 -23.19 0.17
C ILE A 263 -10.62 -23.78 -0.70
N PRO A 264 -10.93 -25.08 -0.58
CA PRO A 264 -12.04 -25.68 -1.32
C PRO A 264 -13.40 -25.05 -0.94
N PRO A 265 -14.40 -25.09 -1.84
CA PRO A 265 -15.73 -24.58 -1.53
C PRO A 265 -16.37 -25.35 -0.38
N THR A 266 -17.00 -24.61 0.53
CA THR A 266 -17.75 -25.19 1.66
C THR A 266 -19.01 -25.92 1.20
N ALA A 267 -19.33 -27.04 1.87
CA ALA A 267 -20.63 -27.71 1.70
C ALA A 267 -21.73 -27.15 2.62
N ALA A 268 -21.41 -26.13 3.43
CA ALA A 268 -22.34 -25.54 4.37
C ALA A 268 -23.53 -24.87 3.67
N THR A 269 -24.75 -25.19 4.14
CA THR A 269 -26.02 -24.66 3.62
C THR A 269 -26.62 -23.58 4.51
N GLN A 270 -26.03 -23.30 5.67
CA GLN A 270 -26.46 -22.27 6.62
C GLN A 270 -25.27 -21.43 7.08
N PRO A 271 -25.48 -20.15 7.46
CA PRO A 271 -24.42 -19.33 8.02
C PRO A 271 -23.91 -19.87 9.36
N GLY A 272 -22.66 -19.57 9.67
CA GLY A 272 -22.00 -20.03 10.88
C GLY A 272 -20.50 -19.93 10.73
N GLU A 273 -19.79 -20.88 11.33
CA GLU A 273 -18.34 -21.02 11.17
C GLU A 273 -18.01 -22.45 10.74
N VAL A 274 -16.94 -22.59 9.96
CA VAL A 274 -16.35 -23.89 9.64
C VAL A 274 -14.89 -23.90 10.04
N GLU A 275 -14.44 -25.04 10.53
CA GLU A 275 -13.03 -25.31 10.79
C GLU A 275 -12.35 -25.73 9.49
N VAL A 276 -11.22 -25.09 9.21
CA VAL A 276 -10.38 -25.31 8.05
C VAL A 276 -9.02 -25.76 8.55
N ALA A 277 -8.67 -27.02 8.31
CA ALA A 277 -7.36 -27.54 8.68
C ALA A 277 -6.33 -27.08 7.63
N VAL A 278 -5.27 -26.41 8.08
CA VAL A 278 -4.16 -25.94 7.23
C VAL A 278 -2.89 -26.65 7.67
N ARG A 279 -2.25 -27.38 6.74
CA ARG A 279 -1.06 -28.19 7.02
C ARG A 279 0.06 -27.79 6.08
N LEU A 280 1.25 -27.52 6.64
CA LEU A 280 2.47 -27.35 5.89
C LEU A 280 3.15 -28.70 5.75
N VAL A 281 3.45 -29.09 4.51
CA VAL A 281 3.93 -30.43 4.22
C VAL A 281 5.13 -30.43 3.27
N GLU A 282 6.01 -31.43 3.40
CA GLU A 282 7.09 -31.64 2.42
C GLU A 282 6.56 -32.35 1.18
N SER A 283 6.48 -31.59 0.09
CA SER A 283 6.11 -32.07 -1.24
C SER A 283 7.38 -32.14 -2.08
N GLY A 284 7.96 -33.34 -2.21
CA GLY A 284 9.24 -33.58 -2.90
C GLY A 284 9.33 -33.02 -4.34
N SER A 285 8.20 -32.69 -4.97
CA SER A 285 8.08 -31.96 -6.23
C SER A 285 6.81 -31.10 -6.24
N ARG A 286 6.68 -30.15 -7.20
CA ARG A 286 5.44 -29.35 -7.39
C ARG A 286 4.23 -30.31 -7.51
N PRO A 287 3.19 -30.21 -6.66
CA PRO A 287 2.05 -31.13 -6.70
C PRO A 287 1.33 -31.04 -8.06
N THR A 288 1.09 -32.19 -8.72
CA THR A 288 0.39 -32.26 -10.01
C THR A 288 -1.04 -32.79 -9.95
N SER A 289 -1.46 -33.42 -8.84
CA SER A 289 -2.86 -33.84 -8.56
C SER A 289 -2.95 -34.58 -7.21
N ASP A 290 -4.19 -34.87 -6.79
CA ASP A 290 -4.60 -35.30 -5.46
C ASP A 290 -3.90 -36.56 -4.91
N ALA A 291 -3.56 -36.47 -3.62
CA ALA A 291 -3.04 -37.52 -2.72
C ALA A 291 -1.62 -38.01 -3.00
N VAL A 292 -0.63 -37.22 -2.56
CA VAL A 292 0.67 -37.76 -2.13
C VAL A 292 0.74 -37.61 -0.62
N THR A 293 1.05 -38.69 0.09
CA THR A 293 1.25 -38.69 1.54
C THR A 293 2.51 -37.89 1.86
N HIS A 294 2.34 -36.70 2.41
CA HIS A 294 3.44 -35.81 2.76
C HIS A 294 3.73 -35.85 4.27
N SER A 295 5.00 -35.72 4.67
CA SER A 295 5.35 -35.47 6.07
C SER A 295 4.82 -34.09 6.47
N VAL A 296 3.97 -34.04 7.50
CA VAL A 296 3.46 -32.78 8.05
C VAL A 296 4.55 -32.15 8.90
N LEU A 297 4.98 -30.95 8.55
CA LEU A 297 5.96 -30.17 9.30
C LEU A 297 5.29 -29.32 10.39
N ASP A 298 4.13 -28.76 10.07
CA ASP A 298 3.36 -27.90 10.97
C ASP A 298 1.89 -27.87 10.55
N SER A 299 1.00 -27.53 11.49
CA SER A 299 -0.42 -27.38 11.17
C SER A 299 -1.15 -26.48 12.16
N TYR A 300 -2.21 -25.83 11.69
CA TYR A 300 -3.17 -25.14 12.55
C TYR A 300 -4.58 -25.24 11.98
N THR A 301 -5.57 -24.99 12.84
CA THR A 301 -6.98 -24.89 12.43
C THR A 301 -7.37 -23.43 12.33
N LEU A 302 -7.83 -23.02 11.15
CA LEU A 302 -8.42 -21.73 10.89
C LEU A 302 -9.94 -21.81 11.05
N LYS A 303 -10.55 -20.84 11.72
CA LYS A 303 -12.01 -20.71 11.76
C LYS A 303 -12.44 -19.66 10.73
N LEU A 304 -13.28 -20.05 9.78
CA LEU A 304 -13.81 -19.16 8.76
C LEU A 304 -15.32 -19.00 8.89
N ALA A 305 -15.79 -17.77 8.77
CA ALA A 305 -17.21 -17.49 8.72
C ALA A 305 -17.81 -17.99 7.41
N VAL A 306 -18.98 -18.63 7.50
CA VAL A 306 -19.86 -18.94 6.38
C VAL A 306 -20.97 -17.89 6.34
N ARG A 307 -21.14 -17.25 5.19
CA ARG A 307 -22.06 -16.12 4.97
C ARG A 307 -23.02 -16.41 3.82
N ARG A 308 -24.23 -15.86 3.85
CA ARG A 308 -25.07 -15.76 2.65
C ARG A 308 -24.46 -14.73 1.69
N PRO A 309 -24.68 -14.84 0.37
CA PRO A 309 -24.27 -13.80 -0.58
C PRO A 309 -24.82 -12.40 -0.26
N SER A 310 -25.97 -12.32 0.43
CA SER A 310 -26.59 -11.07 0.88
C SER A 310 -25.98 -10.50 2.17
N ASP A 311 -25.24 -11.30 2.94
CA ASP A 311 -24.63 -10.84 4.18
C ASP A 311 -23.36 -10.03 3.87
N LYS A 312 -22.98 -9.13 4.77
CA LYS A 312 -21.65 -8.49 4.70
C LYS A 312 -20.56 -9.57 4.80
N HIS A 313 -19.58 -9.50 3.90
CA HIS A 313 -18.56 -10.55 3.79
C HIS A 313 -17.23 -10.03 3.21
N LYS A 314 -16.16 -10.81 3.37
CA LYS A 314 -14.86 -10.58 2.72
C LYS A 314 -14.71 -11.39 1.45
N ARG A 315 -14.11 -10.78 0.42
CA ARG A 315 -13.65 -11.46 -0.80
C ARG A 315 -12.15 -11.28 -0.98
N THR A 316 -11.47 -12.33 -1.43
CA THR A 316 -10.04 -12.33 -1.70
C THR A 316 -9.75 -12.36 -3.19
N PHE A 317 -8.63 -11.75 -3.59
CA PHE A 317 -8.13 -11.73 -4.97
C PHE A 317 -6.59 -11.75 -4.98
N ILE A 318 -6.00 -12.04 -6.14
CA ILE A 318 -4.54 -11.94 -6.34
C ILE A 318 -4.20 -10.56 -6.89
N SER A 319 -3.37 -9.82 -6.17
CA SER A 319 -2.91 -8.51 -6.59
C SER A 319 -1.88 -8.63 -7.72
N GLU A 320 -2.00 -7.80 -8.77
CA GLU A 320 -1.02 -7.74 -9.85
C GLU A 320 0.21 -6.90 -9.49
N ILE A 321 0.12 -6.12 -8.39
CA ILE A 321 1.25 -5.35 -7.83
C ILE A 321 2.42 -6.28 -7.53
N ASP A 322 2.16 -7.39 -6.83
CA ASP A 322 3.19 -8.27 -6.26
C ASP A 322 2.84 -9.77 -6.27
N GLY A 323 1.64 -10.16 -6.73
CA GLY A 323 1.19 -11.55 -6.75
C GLY A 323 0.68 -12.07 -5.39
N SER A 324 0.56 -11.21 -4.38
CA SER A 324 0.04 -11.59 -3.06
C SER A 324 -1.49 -11.69 -3.04
N VAL A 325 -2.03 -12.44 -2.07
CA VAL A 325 -3.47 -12.47 -1.80
C VAL A 325 -3.85 -11.24 -0.98
N GLN A 326 -4.75 -10.43 -1.53
CA GLN A 326 -5.40 -9.31 -0.83
C GLN A 326 -6.90 -9.58 -0.68
N TYR A 327 -7.60 -8.75 0.10
CA TYR A 327 -9.04 -8.83 0.24
C TYR A 327 -9.68 -7.45 0.26
N TYR A 328 -10.98 -7.42 0.03
CA TYR A 328 -11.86 -6.29 0.33
C TYR A 328 -13.11 -6.80 1.05
N ALA A 329 -13.72 -5.95 1.87
CA ALA A 329 -14.99 -6.23 2.51
C ALA A 329 -16.14 -5.69 1.66
N VAL A 330 -17.32 -6.30 1.79
CA VAL A 330 -18.48 -6.05 0.94
C VAL A 330 -19.69 -5.78 1.83
N THR A 331 -20.45 -4.74 1.49
CA THR A 331 -21.84 -4.61 1.89
C THR A 331 -22.70 -4.77 0.64
N PRO A 332 -23.31 -5.96 0.43
CA PRO A 332 -24.13 -6.23 -0.74
C PRO A 332 -25.31 -5.27 -0.85
N ALA A 333 -25.76 -5.02 -2.08
CA ALA A 333 -27.05 -4.37 -2.31
C ALA A 333 -28.19 -5.09 -1.57
N HIS A 334 -29.19 -4.31 -1.15
CA HIS A 334 -30.39 -4.85 -0.53
C HIS A 334 -31.17 -5.70 -1.55
N PRO A 335 -31.73 -6.87 -1.16
CA PRO A 335 -32.48 -7.74 -2.08
C PRO A 335 -33.67 -7.08 -2.78
N ASP A 336 -34.32 -6.12 -2.10
CA ASP A 336 -35.45 -5.35 -2.63
C ASP A 336 -35.03 -4.24 -3.64
N GLY A 337 -33.77 -4.24 -4.07
CA GLY A 337 -33.28 -3.30 -5.06
C GLY A 337 -33.82 -3.56 -6.45
N ASP A 338 -34.29 -2.50 -7.11
CA ASP A 338 -34.72 -2.51 -8.52
C ASP A 338 -33.96 -1.43 -9.32
N GLY A 339 -33.78 -1.65 -10.61
CA GLY A 339 -33.08 -0.76 -11.52
C GLY A 339 -31.55 -0.86 -11.52
N PRO A 340 -30.85 0.05 -12.24
CA PRO A 340 -29.40 0.03 -12.40
C PRO A 340 -28.66 0.10 -11.05
N GLN A 341 -27.89 -0.94 -10.74
CA GLN A 341 -27.14 -1.03 -9.49
C GLN A 341 -25.83 -0.26 -9.57
N ALA A 342 -25.56 0.57 -8.57
CA ALA A 342 -24.30 1.29 -8.41
C ALA A 342 -23.21 0.45 -7.74
N LEU A 343 -21.98 0.94 -7.80
CA LEU A 343 -20.86 0.47 -7.01
C LEU A 343 -20.27 1.62 -6.18
N PHE A 344 -20.14 1.42 -4.87
CA PHE A 344 -19.49 2.37 -3.97
C PHE A 344 -18.11 1.85 -3.57
N LEU A 345 -17.06 2.61 -3.90
CA LEU A 345 -15.71 2.39 -3.40
C LEU A 345 -15.51 3.21 -2.12
N SER A 346 -15.43 2.54 -0.98
CA SER A 346 -15.31 3.15 0.34
C SER A 346 -13.92 2.92 0.93
N LEU A 347 -13.16 3.99 1.07
CA LEU A 347 -11.80 3.95 1.59
C LEU A 347 -11.81 4.13 3.12
N HIS A 348 -11.10 3.27 3.84
CA HIS A 348 -11.04 3.28 5.30
C HIS A 348 -10.03 4.29 5.89
N GLY A 349 -10.30 4.70 7.13
CA GLY A 349 -9.41 5.53 7.95
C GLY A 349 -8.17 4.78 8.46
N ALA A 350 -7.22 5.51 9.05
CA ALA A 350 -6.02 4.89 9.61
C ALA A 350 -6.37 4.00 10.81
N ASN A 351 -5.74 2.83 10.91
CA ASN A 351 -6.02 1.79 11.92
C ASN A 351 -7.43 1.17 11.82
N VAL A 352 -8.14 1.35 10.70
CA VAL A 352 -9.45 0.74 10.45
C VAL A 352 -9.28 -0.46 9.52
N GLU A 353 -9.85 -1.60 9.90
CA GLU A 353 -9.94 -2.78 9.03
C GLU A 353 -11.03 -2.60 7.98
N ALA A 354 -10.82 -3.16 6.78
CA ALA A 354 -11.78 -3.11 5.68
C ALA A 354 -13.20 -3.59 6.11
N THR A 355 -13.28 -4.62 6.94
CA THR A 355 -14.55 -5.13 7.48
C THR A 355 -15.24 -4.13 8.39
N ASN A 356 -14.48 -3.41 9.23
CA ASN A 356 -15.04 -2.40 10.11
C ASN A 356 -15.60 -1.24 9.28
N GLN A 357 -14.89 -0.83 8.24
CA GLN A 357 -15.36 0.18 7.29
C GLN A 357 -16.68 -0.26 6.63
N ALA A 358 -16.74 -1.46 6.06
CA ALA A 358 -17.97 -1.98 5.43
C ALA A 358 -19.12 -2.11 6.44
N ASN A 359 -18.83 -2.50 7.69
CA ASN A 359 -19.84 -2.68 8.71
C ASN A 359 -20.57 -1.39 9.10
N CYS A 360 -19.94 -0.23 8.94
CA CYS A 360 -20.57 1.08 9.21
C CYS A 360 -21.66 1.46 8.19
N TYR A 361 -21.78 0.77 7.05
CA TYR A 361 -22.76 1.11 6.02
C TYR A 361 -24.03 0.25 6.11
N GLY A 362 -25.20 0.87 6.02
CA GLY A 362 -26.44 0.14 5.77
C GLY A 362 -26.51 -0.42 4.33
N HIS A 363 -27.23 -1.52 4.14
CA HIS A 363 -27.53 -2.04 2.80
C HIS A 363 -28.30 -1.00 1.99
N LYS A 364 -27.91 -0.77 0.73
CA LYS A 364 -28.58 0.16 -0.17
C LYS A 364 -29.37 -0.61 -1.23
N THR A 365 -30.57 -0.16 -1.56
CA THR A 365 -31.43 -0.76 -2.60
C THR A 365 -30.94 -0.50 -4.04
N TRP A 366 -29.90 0.32 -4.20
CA TRP A 366 -29.46 0.79 -5.51
C TRP A 366 -27.96 0.63 -5.73
N GLY A 367 -27.28 -0.20 -4.94
CA GLY A 367 -25.89 -0.53 -5.20
C GLY A 367 -25.18 -1.30 -4.09
N THR A 368 -24.04 -1.88 -4.47
CA THR A 368 -23.14 -2.63 -3.59
C THR A 368 -21.99 -1.74 -3.17
N LEU A 369 -21.56 -1.85 -1.91
CA LEU A 369 -20.37 -1.16 -1.40
C LEU A 369 -19.22 -2.14 -1.21
N VAL A 370 -18.03 -1.71 -1.61
CA VAL A 370 -16.78 -2.43 -1.39
C VAL A 370 -15.77 -1.55 -0.65
N ALA A 371 -15.06 -2.14 0.31
CA ALA A 371 -14.03 -1.50 1.12
C ALA A 371 -12.70 -2.28 1.00
N PRO A 372 -11.72 -1.79 0.21
CA PRO A 372 -10.38 -2.39 0.12
C PRO A 372 -9.58 -2.22 1.42
N THR A 373 -8.40 -2.84 1.51
CA THR A 373 -7.58 -2.86 2.74
C THR A 373 -6.46 -1.83 2.77
N ASN A 374 -6.25 -1.07 1.69
CA ASN A 374 -5.07 -0.21 1.54
C ASN A 374 -3.78 -1.01 1.79
N ARG A 375 -3.77 -2.29 1.40
CA ARG A 375 -2.81 -3.33 1.81
C ARG A 375 -2.85 -3.69 3.31
N ARG A 376 -3.00 -2.72 4.23
CA ARG A 376 -3.12 -2.89 5.69
C ARG A 376 -3.93 -1.73 6.29
N LYS A 377 -4.45 -1.89 7.52
CA LYS A 377 -5.19 -0.83 8.27
C LYS A 377 -4.52 0.54 8.39
N PHE A 378 -3.18 0.61 8.43
CA PHE A 378 -2.43 1.88 8.32
C PHE A 378 -1.96 2.18 6.90
N GLY A 379 -1.78 1.13 6.10
CA GLY A 379 -1.57 1.15 4.66
C GLY A 379 -0.56 2.17 4.13
N PHE A 380 -0.85 2.69 2.95
CA PHE A 380 -0.04 3.69 2.25
C PHE A 380 -0.82 4.98 2.02
N ASP A 381 -1.70 5.34 2.97
CA ASP A 381 -2.52 6.56 2.89
C ASP A 381 -3.35 6.66 1.59
N TRP A 382 -3.67 5.52 0.95
CA TRP A 382 -4.33 5.45 -0.38
C TRP A 382 -3.53 6.11 -1.51
N GLU A 383 -2.25 6.39 -1.30
CA GLU A 383 -1.29 6.77 -2.31
C GLU A 383 -0.50 5.55 -2.79
N GLU A 384 0.16 5.66 -3.93
CA GLU A 384 1.03 4.63 -4.51
C GLU A 384 0.44 3.22 -4.51
N TRP A 385 0.92 2.29 -3.68
CA TRP A 385 0.36 0.94 -3.61
C TRP A 385 -1.06 0.92 -3.07
N GLY A 386 -1.42 1.82 -2.14
CA GLY A 386 -2.78 1.98 -1.64
C GLY A 386 -3.76 2.40 -2.73
N ARG A 387 -3.34 3.32 -3.61
CA ARG A 387 -4.09 3.72 -4.80
C ARG A 387 -4.32 2.53 -5.74
N LEU A 388 -3.26 1.77 -6.02
CA LEU A 388 -3.35 0.60 -6.89
C LEU A 388 -4.24 -0.50 -6.29
N ASP A 389 -4.11 -0.76 -4.99
CA ASP A 389 -4.95 -1.72 -4.26
C ASP A 389 -6.44 -1.36 -4.34
N ALA A 390 -6.79 -0.08 -4.15
CA ALA A 390 -8.16 0.40 -4.31
C ALA A 390 -8.69 0.20 -5.75
N LEU A 391 -7.86 0.45 -6.76
CA LEU A 391 -8.23 0.25 -8.16
C LEU A 391 -8.34 -1.22 -8.55
N GLU A 392 -7.49 -2.10 -8.01
CA GLU A 392 -7.57 -3.56 -8.21
C GLU A 392 -8.85 -4.12 -7.57
N ALA A 393 -9.16 -3.74 -6.33
CA ALA A 393 -10.38 -4.14 -5.64
C ALA A 393 -11.64 -3.64 -6.37
N LEU A 394 -11.63 -2.38 -6.84
CA LEU A 394 -12.72 -1.84 -7.66
C LEU A 394 -12.89 -2.65 -8.95
N ALA A 395 -11.79 -2.95 -9.64
CA ALA A 395 -11.83 -3.71 -10.88
C ALA A 395 -12.28 -5.17 -10.68
N ASP A 396 -11.91 -5.81 -9.57
CA ASP A 396 -12.39 -7.15 -9.21
C ASP A 396 -13.89 -7.11 -8.89
N ALA A 397 -14.33 -6.14 -8.09
CA ALA A 397 -15.73 -5.96 -7.75
C ALA A 397 -16.62 -5.72 -8.99
N MET A 398 -16.19 -4.85 -9.92
CA MET A 398 -16.91 -4.59 -11.16
C MET A 398 -17.01 -5.81 -12.09
N ARG A 399 -16.11 -6.80 -11.96
CA ARG A 399 -16.23 -8.08 -12.69
C ARG A 399 -17.22 -9.02 -12.03
N TYR A 400 -17.33 -8.96 -10.70
CA TYR A 400 -18.15 -9.88 -9.92
C TYR A 400 -19.61 -9.44 -9.84
N TRP A 401 -19.88 -8.14 -9.66
CA TRP A 401 -21.25 -7.61 -9.62
C TRP A 401 -21.61 -6.90 -10.93
N PRO A 402 -22.81 -7.17 -11.50
CA PRO A 402 -23.32 -6.47 -12.67
C PRO A 402 -23.83 -5.07 -12.29
N THR A 403 -22.90 -4.15 -12.06
CA THR A 403 -23.21 -2.73 -11.74
C THR A 403 -23.14 -1.85 -12.99
N ASP A 404 -23.91 -0.77 -13.00
CA ASP A 404 -23.85 0.27 -14.02
C ASP A 404 -22.47 0.99 -13.95
N PRO A 405 -21.64 0.91 -15.01
CA PRO A 405 -20.32 1.54 -15.03
C PRO A 405 -20.36 3.07 -15.00
N ASN A 406 -21.52 3.68 -15.26
CA ASN A 406 -21.71 5.12 -15.11
C ASN A 406 -22.07 5.54 -13.68
N ARG A 407 -22.35 4.59 -12.78
CA ARG A 407 -22.75 4.80 -11.38
C ARG A 407 -21.74 4.20 -10.41
N VAL A 408 -20.49 4.64 -10.54
CA VAL A 408 -19.40 4.30 -9.62
C VAL A 408 -19.09 5.53 -8.77
N TYR A 409 -19.07 5.37 -7.44
CA TYR A 409 -18.86 6.45 -6.49
C TYR A 409 -17.66 6.19 -5.59
N LEU A 410 -17.01 7.26 -5.15
CA LEU A 410 -15.84 7.20 -4.27
C LEU A 410 -16.12 7.93 -2.97
N THR A 411 -15.90 7.30 -1.83
CA THR A 411 -16.08 7.91 -0.51
C THR A 411 -15.05 7.37 0.48
N GLY A 412 -14.94 8.00 1.65
CA GLY A 412 -14.09 7.53 2.75
C GLY A 412 -13.97 8.54 3.87
N HIS A 413 -13.52 8.08 5.04
CA HIS A 413 -13.33 8.92 6.24
C HIS A 413 -11.86 9.01 6.67
N SER A 414 -11.41 10.18 7.14
CA SER A 414 -10.04 10.38 7.65
C SER A 414 -8.98 10.09 6.57
N MET A 415 -8.09 9.12 6.77
CA MET A 415 -7.20 8.60 5.73
C MET A 415 -7.97 8.19 4.46
N GLY A 416 -9.15 7.60 4.60
CA GLY A 416 -10.03 7.29 3.49
C GLY A 416 -10.62 8.51 2.79
N GLY A 417 -10.90 9.58 3.54
CA GLY A 417 -11.33 10.87 2.98
C GLY A 417 -10.21 11.54 2.18
N HIS A 418 -8.97 11.41 2.64
CA HIS A 418 -7.78 11.78 1.88
C HIS A 418 -7.65 10.96 0.58
N GLY A 419 -7.84 9.64 0.67
CA GLY A 419 -7.89 8.77 -0.50
C GLY A 419 -8.98 9.18 -1.49
N ALA A 420 -10.17 9.59 -1.00
CA ALA A 420 -11.26 10.05 -1.85
C ALA A 420 -10.87 11.32 -2.63
N TRP A 421 -10.25 12.29 -1.94
CA TRP A 421 -9.68 13.48 -2.58
C TRP A 421 -8.65 13.13 -3.66
N ILE A 422 -7.66 12.31 -3.33
CA ILE A 422 -6.56 11.98 -4.26
C ILE A 422 -7.05 11.17 -5.46
N LEU A 423 -7.78 10.08 -5.25
CA LEU A 423 -8.23 9.21 -6.34
C LEU A 423 -9.23 9.95 -7.23
N GLY A 424 -10.12 10.76 -6.64
CA GLY A 424 -11.07 11.59 -7.38
C GLY A 424 -10.39 12.57 -8.31
N ALA A 425 -9.40 13.33 -7.82
CA ALA A 425 -8.66 14.28 -8.65
C ALA A 425 -7.69 13.61 -9.63
N THR A 426 -7.13 12.44 -9.28
CA THR A 426 -6.19 11.70 -10.15
C THR A 426 -6.92 10.99 -11.30
N TYR A 427 -8.12 10.47 -11.04
CA TYR A 427 -8.92 9.71 -12.00
C TYR A 427 -10.34 10.31 -12.15
N PRO A 428 -10.45 11.57 -12.61
CA PRO A 428 -11.69 12.33 -12.56
C PRO A 428 -12.79 11.79 -13.48
N ASP A 429 -12.43 10.97 -14.46
CA ASP A 429 -13.37 10.31 -15.36
C ASP A 429 -13.85 8.95 -14.88
N ARG A 430 -13.43 8.45 -13.69
CA ARG A 430 -13.83 7.12 -13.19
C ARG A 430 -15.04 7.13 -12.27
N PHE A 431 -15.37 8.26 -11.66
CA PHE A 431 -16.41 8.36 -10.64
C PHE A 431 -17.50 9.34 -11.06
N ALA A 432 -18.76 9.01 -10.79
CA ALA A 432 -19.91 9.90 -11.00
C ALA A 432 -19.91 11.03 -9.96
N ALA A 433 -19.55 10.70 -8.73
CA ALA A 433 -19.34 11.65 -7.65
C ALA A 433 -18.32 11.13 -6.63
N VAL A 434 -17.68 12.07 -5.93
CA VAL A 434 -16.65 11.84 -4.92
C VAL A 434 -17.09 12.50 -3.62
N ALA A 435 -17.01 11.77 -2.50
CA ALA A 435 -17.51 12.21 -1.22
C ALA A 435 -16.47 12.05 -0.09
N PRO A 436 -15.49 12.97 0.02
CA PRO A 436 -14.51 12.93 1.09
C PRO A 436 -15.13 13.33 2.44
N SER A 437 -14.91 12.51 3.47
CA SER A 437 -15.30 12.80 4.85
C SER A 437 -14.08 12.96 5.75
N ALA A 438 -14.00 14.07 6.50
CA ALA A 438 -12.91 14.37 7.44
C ALA A 438 -11.48 14.12 6.90
N GLY A 439 -11.26 14.33 5.59
CA GLY A 439 -10.02 14.00 4.90
C GLY A 439 -9.15 15.22 4.62
N TRP A 440 -7.82 15.04 4.64
CA TRP A 440 -6.87 16.06 4.22
C TRP A 440 -6.60 16.00 2.70
N PRO A 441 -6.30 17.14 2.05
CA PRO A 441 -6.02 17.13 0.62
C PRO A 441 -4.58 16.69 0.29
N ASP A 442 -3.59 17.03 1.12
CA ASP A 442 -2.20 16.59 0.96
C ASP A 442 -1.42 16.59 2.30
N PHE A 443 -0.25 15.95 2.29
CA PHE A 443 0.59 15.83 3.50
C PHE A 443 1.30 17.10 3.94
N TRP A 444 1.48 18.07 3.05
CA TRP A 444 2.14 19.33 3.40
C TRP A 444 1.22 20.16 4.28
N ALA A 445 -0.07 20.21 3.93
CA ALA A 445 -1.09 20.87 4.73
C ALA A 445 -1.37 20.14 6.06
N TYR A 446 -1.34 18.80 6.05
CA TYR A 446 -1.73 18.01 7.22
C TYR A 446 -0.59 17.71 8.20
N ALA A 447 0.50 17.12 7.72
CA ALA A 447 1.60 16.64 8.55
C ALA A 447 2.76 17.64 8.69
N GLY A 448 2.63 18.84 8.09
CA GLY A 448 3.67 19.88 8.14
C GLY A 448 4.97 19.46 7.45
N ALA A 449 4.88 18.67 6.36
CA ALA A 449 6.06 18.24 5.63
C ALA A 449 6.89 19.46 5.18
N ALA A 450 8.20 19.45 5.47
CA ALA A 450 9.04 20.64 5.33
C ALA A 450 9.07 21.17 3.89
N GLU A 451 8.77 22.47 3.74
CA GLU A 451 9.10 23.23 2.55
C GLU A 451 10.49 23.86 2.69
N TYR A 452 11.34 23.67 1.69
CA TYR A 452 12.67 24.25 1.60
C TYR A 452 12.46 25.63 1.01
N GLU A 453 12.82 26.66 1.76
CA GLU A 453 12.70 28.05 1.29
C GLU A 453 13.63 28.31 0.09
N ASN A 454 14.78 27.63 0.03
CA ASN A 454 15.77 27.76 -1.04
C ASN A 454 16.36 26.38 -1.43
N PRO A 455 15.60 25.50 -2.09
CA PRO A 455 16.04 24.14 -2.35
C PRO A 455 17.22 24.11 -3.31
N THR A 456 18.25 23.34 -2.98
CA THR A 456 19.33 22.93 -3.90
C THR A 456 18.77 22.20 -5.14
N PRO A 457 19.55 22.03 -6.22
CA PRO A 457 19.11 21.25 -7.39
C PRO A 457 18.65 19.82 -7.05
N VAL A 458 19.31 19.15 -6.11
CA VAL A 458 18.94 17.80 -5.65
C VAL A 458 17.61 17.83 -4.90
N GLU A 459 17.44 18.78 -3.98
CA GLU A 459 16.18 18.94 -3.24
C GLU A 459 15.00 19.27 -4.15
N ARG A 460 15.21 20.10 -5.20
CA ARG A 460 14.19 20.35 -6.23
C ARG A 460 13.80 19.07 -6.98
N MET A 461 14.79 18.24 -7.34
CA MET A 461 14.54 16.94 -7.97
C MET A 461 13.74 16.00 -7.05
N LEU A 462 14.10 15.92 -5.77
CA LEU A 462 13.40 15.09 -4.78
C LEU A 462 11.97 15.58 -4.52
N ARG A 463 11.76 16.91 -4.44
CA ARG A 463 10.42 17.51 -4.36
C ARG A 463 9.56 17.11 -5.54
N ARG A 464 10.09 17.26 -6.76
CA ARG A 464 9.39 16.93 -8.00
C ARG A 464 8.96 15.46 -8.03
N ALA A 465 9.75 14.55 -7.46
CA ALA A 465 9.40 13.14 -7.36
C ALA A 465 8.18 12.86 -6.45
N ALA A 466 7.81 13.79 -5.58
CA ALA A 466 6.65 13.69 -4.69
C ALA A 466 5.40 14.41 -5.23
N ASN A 467 5.50 15.10 -6.38
CA ASN A 467 4.38 15.84 -6.96
C ASN A 467 3.11 15.00 -7.21
N PRO A 468 3.17 13.69 -7.57
CA PRO A 468 1.96 12.87 -7.68
C PRO A 468 1.09 12.80 -6.42
N SER A 469 1.62 13.19 -5.25
CA SER A 469 0.90 13.27 -3.97
C SER A 469 0.31 14.67 -3.68
N ARG A 470 0.49 15.66 -4.59
CA ARG A 470 0.02 17.06 -4.42
C ARG A 470 -1.36 17.27 -5.02
N MET A 471 -2.38 16.62 -4.46
CA MET A 471 -3.74 16.67 -5.00
C MET A 471 -4.34 18.07 -5.13
N ARG A 472 -3.97 19.03 -4.26
CA ARG A 472 -4.45 20.41 -4.34
C ARG A 472 -4.16 21.07 -5.69
N GLU A 473 -3.07 20.70 -6.35
CA GLU A 473 -2.68 21.21 -7.68
C GLU A 473 -3.43 20.53 -8.84
N LEU A 474 -4.24 19.52 -8.54
CA LEU A 474 -5.11 18.81 -9.49
C LEU A 474 -6.60 19.02 -9.19
N VAL A 475 -6.96 19.93 -8.27
CA VAL A 475 -8.34 20.11 -7.80
C VAL A 475 -9.31 20.45 -8.94
N GLU A 476 -8.87 21.12 -10.00
CA GLU A 476 -9.69 21.47 -11.16
C GLU A 476 -10.20 20.24 -11.92
N ASN A 477 -9.50 19.10 -11.82
CA ASN A 477 -9.95 17.85 -12.42
C ASN A 477 -11.31 17.40 -11.86
N LEU A 478 -11.66 17.80 -10.64
CA LEU A 478 -12.93 17.43 -10.01
C LEU A 478 -14.15 18.01 -10.72
N ASN A 479 -13.99 19.01 -11.59
CA ASN A 479 -15.10 19.62 -12.36
C ASN A 479 -15.86 18.64 -13.28
N LEU A 480 -15.43 17.39 -13.35
CA LEU A 480 -16.04 16.32 -14.14
C LEU A 480 -17.00 15.44 -13.35
N CYS A 481 -17.06 15.57 -12.02
CA CYS A 481 -17.91 14.77 -11.16
C CYS A 481 -18.50 15.61 -10.02
N GLY A 482 -19.58 15.12 -9.40
CA GLY A 482 -20.16 15.79 -8.22
C GLY A 482 -19.24 15.65 -7.01
N VAL A 483 -19.16 16.67 -6.14
CA VAL A 483 -18.34 16.62 -4.92
C VAL A 483 -19.17 16.85 -3.66
N TYR A 484 -19.16 15.90 -2.72
CA TYR A 484 -19.83 16.05 -1.42
C TYR A 484 -18.82 16.04 -0.26
N VAL A 485 -18.59 17.18 0.37
CA VAL A 485 -17.66 17.29 1.50
C VAL A 485 -18.42 17.12 2.82
N LEU A 486 -17.97 16.20 3.67
CA LEU A 486 -18.51 15.97 5.02
C LEU A 486 -17.42 16.17 6.08
N HIS A 487 -17.73 16.85 7.19
CA HIS A 487 -16.75 17.05 8.27
C HIS A 487 -17.44 17.34 9.61
N GLY A 488 -16.83 16.95 10.74
CA GLY A 488 -17.22 17.42 12.08
C GLY A 488 -16.64 18.81 12.38
N GLU A 489 -17.44 19.71 12.96
CA GLU A 489 -17.01 21.09 13.23
C GLU A 489 -15.81 21.18 14.19
N GLN A 490 -15.76 20.29 15.19
CA GLN A 490 -14.79 20.28 16.29
C GLN A 490 -13.76 19.14 16.15
N ASP A 491 -13.48 18.71 14.91
CA ASP A 491 -12.46 17.70 14.63
C ASP A 491 -11.06 18.19 15.06
N ASP A 492 -10.48 17.50 16.05
CA ASP A 492 -9.17 17.78 16.63
C ASP A 492 -8.04 16.90 16.05
N ASN A 493 -8.39 15.94 15.19
CA ASN A 493 -7.45 15.01 14.59
C ASN A 493 -7.12 15.42 13.15
N VAL A 494 -8.15 15.63 12.32
CA VAL A 494 -8.01 16.28 11.00
C VAL A 494 -8.80 17.59 11.05
N PRO A 495 -8.15 18.74 11.27
CA PRO A 495 -8.89 19.98 11.50
C PRO A 495 -9.84 20.34 10.35
N ALA A 496 -11.10 20.67 10.68
CA ALA A 496 -12.14 21.08 9.72
C ALA A 496 -11.71 22.25 8.82
N ALA A 497 -10.74 23.06 9.27
CA ALA A 497 -10.09 24.10 8.49
C ALA A 497 -9.57 23.60 7.12
N LEU A 498 -9.10 22.35 7.03
CA LEU A 498 -8.63 21.74 5.78
C LEU A 498 -9.78 21.54 4.78
N SER A 499 -10.92 21.01 5.22
CA SER A 499 -12.11 20.91 4.35
C SER A 499 -12.66 22.28 3.97
N ARG A 500 -12.70 23.23 4.90
CA ARG A 500 -13.11 24.62 4.60
C ARG A 500 -12.21 25.27 3.54
N GLN A 501 -10.89 24.99 3.56
CA GLN A 501 -9.97 25.46 2.52
C GLN A 501 -10.29 24.84 1.14
N MET A 502 -10.55 23.54 1.09
CA MET A 502 -10.93 22.86 -0.16
C MET A 502 -12.27 23.37 -0.71
N VAL A 503 -13.27 23.56 0.16
CA VAL A 503 -14.58 24.11 -0.22
C VAL A 503 -14.45 25.52 -0.77
N ARG A 504 -13.63 26.39 -0.14
CA ARG A 504 -13.34 27.73 -0.70
C ARG A 504 -12.73 27.65 -2.09
N ARG A 505 -11.78 26.72 -2.31
CA ARG A 505 -11.16 26.54 -3.62
C ARG A 505 -12.16 26.00 -4.66
N LEU A 506 -13.03 25.05 -4.30
CA LEU A 506 -14.09 24.55 -5.17
C LEU A 506 -15.07 25.66 -5.55
N ALA A 507 -15.45 26.53 -4.62
CA ALA A 507 -16.37 27.64 -4.87
C ALA A 507 -15.88 28.64 -5.93
N GLU A 508 -14.59 28.64 -6.26
CA GLU A 508 -14.02 29.51 -7.31
C GLU A 508 -14.31 29.02 -8.74
N PHE A 509 -14.59 27.73 -8.95
CA PHE A 509 -14.72 27.16 -10.30
C PHE A 509 -15.75 26.03 -10.45
N HIS A 510 -16.10 25.32 -9.38
CA HIS A 510 -16.92 24.12 -9.40
C HIS A 510 -18.40 24.45 -9.20
N THR A 511 -19.27 23.96 -10.09
CA THR A 511 -20.71 24.28 -10.05
C THR A 511 -21.57 23.22 -9.36
N ASP A 512 -21.02 22.03 -9.12
CA ASP A 512 -21.75 20.85 -8.64
C ASP A 512 -21.13 20.24 -7.36
N PHE A 513 -21.18 20.99 -6.26
CA PHE A 513 -20.67 20.50 -4.99
C PHE A 513 -21.60 20.84 -3.82
N ALA A 514 -21.53 20.03 -2.77
CA ALA A 514 -22.19 20.24 -1.50
C ALA A 514 -21.19 20.13 -0.35
N PHE A 515 -21.43 20.86 0.74
CA PHE A 515 -20.64 20.79 1.96
C PHE A 515 -21.57 20.71 3.17
N HIS A 516 -21.35 19.70 4.01
CA HIS A 516 -21.97 19.60 5.31
C HIS A 516 -20.91 19.55 6.40
N GLU A 517 -20.96 20.53 7.29
CA GLU A 517 -20.20 20.52 8.52
C GLU A 517 -21.15 20.21 9.67
N ARG A 518 -20.92 19.12 10.40
CA ARG A 518 -21.77 18.65 11.48
C ARG A 518 -21.47 19.46 12.75
N PRO A 519 -22.40 20.29 13.24
CA PRO A 519 -22.14 21.12 14.41
C PRO A 519 -21.83 20.30 15.66
N GLY A 520 -20.82 20.72 16.41
CA GLY A 520 -20.40 20.08 17.66
C GLY A 520 -19.75 18.68 17.53
N ALA A 521 -19.65 18.11 16.34
CA ALA A 521 -19.05 16.79 16.14
C ALA A 521 -17.52 16.85 16.08
N GLY A 522 -16.85 15.89 16.72
CA GLY A 522 -15.40 15.68 16.63
C GLY A 522 -14.99 14.85 15.40
N HIS A 523 -13.83 14.18 15.47
CA HIS A 523 -13.33 13.37 14.34
C HIS A 523 -14.24 12.21 13.93
N TRP A 524 -14.87 11.57 14.91
CA TRP A 524 -15.81 10.48 14.71
C TRP A 524 -17.05 10.70 15.57
N TRP A 525 -18.23 10.70 14.96
CA TRP A 525 -19.53 10.93 15.63
C TRP A 525 -20.56 9.83 15.36
N GLY A 526 -20.13 8.66 14.87
CA GLY A 526 -20.99 7.54 14.52
C GLY A 526 -20.87 7.12 13.05
N ASP A 527 -21.65 6.11 12.67
CA ASP A 527 -21.68 5.57 11.31
C ASP A 527 -22.02 6.64 10.27
N GLU A 528 -22.72 7.71 10.66
CA GLU A 528 -23.01 8.87 9.82
C GLU A 528 -21.75 9.59 9.30
N CYS A 529 -20.56 9.36 9.87
CA CYS A 529 -19.31 9.85 9.31
C CYS A 529 -19.05 9.30 7.89
N VAL A 530 -19.63 8.15 7.58
CA VAL A 530 -19.45 7.42 6.34
C VAL A 530 -20.77 7.09 5.65
N ASP A 531 -21.87 6.93 6.40
CA ASP A 531 -23.20 6.56 5.90
C ASP A 531 -24.25 7.68 6.01
N TRP A 532 -23.83 8.93 5.75
CA TRP A 532 -24.69 10.11 5.84
C TRP A 532 -25.80 10.12 4.76
N PRO A 533 -27.11 10.13 5.11
CA PRO A 533 -28.17 10.02 4.10
C PRO A 533 -28.17 11.11 3.02
N PRO A 534 -27.99 12.42 3.34
CA PRO A 534 -27.85 13.46 2.32
C PRO A 534 -26.65 13.29 1.38
N LEU A 535 -25.55 12.68 1.85
CA LEU A 535 -24.42 12.33 0.98
C LEU A 535 -24.85 11.25 -0.02
N PHE A 536 -25.48 10.17 0.43
CA PHE A 536 -25.93 9.10 -0.47
C PHE A 536 -27.02 9.56 -1.44
N GLU A 537 -27.88 10.46 -1.01
CA GLU A 537 -28.86 11.09 -1.90
C GLU A 537 -28.20 11.96 -2.95
N PHE A 538 -27.15 12.70 -2.60
CA PHE A 538 -26.31 13.40 -3.57
C PHE A 538 -25.72 12.40 -4.57
N LEU A 539 -25.04 11.35 -4.10
CA LEU A 539 -24.45 10.32 -4.99
C LEU A 539 -25.49 9.75 -5.95
N ARG A 540 -26.68 9.36 -5.47
CA ARG A 540 -27.74 8.72 -6.27
C ARG A 540 -28.18 9.54 -7.50
N ARG A 541 -28.11 10.86 -7.40
CA ARG A 541 -28.50 11.82 -8.45
C ARG A 541 -27.45 12.01 -9.54
N HIS A 542 -26.22 11.51 -9.33
CA HIS A 542 -25.12 11.68 -10.27
C HIS A 542 -24.96 10.45 -11.15
N GLU A 543 -24.67 10.68 -12.41
CA GLU A 543 -24.32 9.65 -13.36
C GLU A 543 -23.23 10.20 -14.27
N ARG A 544 -22.22 9.37 -14.57
CA ARG A 544 -21.18 9.77 -15.52
C ARG A 544 -21.81 9.91 -16.91
N PRO A 545 -21.53 11.01 -17.64
CA PRO A 545 -21.87 11.08 -19.06
C PRO A 545 -21.25 9.90 -19.81
N ALA A 546 -21.93 9.43 -20.86
CA ALA A 546 -21.39 8.37 -21.69
C ALA A 546 -19.99 8.75 -22.21
N PRO A 547 -19.02 7.81 -22.25
CA PRO A 547 -17.66 8.10 -22.69
C PRO A 547 -17.64 8.82 -24.03
N GLY A 548 -16.83 9.88 -24.12
CA GLY A 548 -16.66 10.64 -25.34
C GLY A 548 -17.74 11.66 -25.66
N THR A 549 -18.74 11.85 -24.81
CA THR A 549 -19.81 12.83 -25.06
C THR A 549 -19.42 14.26 -24.70
N ARG A 550 -18.42 14.47 -23.84
CA ARG A 550 -18.00 15.80 -23.39
C ARG A 550 -17.39 16.61 -24.53
N ALA A 551 -17.99 17.76 -24.83
CA ALA A 551 -17.47 18.69 -25.84
C ALA A 551 -16.26 19.51 -25.34
N ARG A 552 -16.19 19.75 -24.03
CA ARG A 552 -15.10 20.48 -23.38
C ARG A 552 -14.56 19.66 -22.22
N LEU A 553 -13.23 19.69 -22.06
CA LEU A 553 -12.54 18.98 -21.00
C LEU A 553 -11.29 19.78 -20.59
N GLU A 554 -11.03 19.83 -19.29
CA GLU A 554 -9.73 20.21 -18.75
C GLU A 554 -9.19 19.03 -17.94
N PHE A 555 -7.94 18.65 -18.20
CA PHE A 555 -7.29 17.54 -17.52
C PHE A 555 -5.85 17.89 -17.19
N ALA A 556 -5.46 17.63 -15.95
CA ALA A 556 -4.09 17.75 -15.49
C ALA A 556 -3.59 16.46 -14.84
N THR A 557 -2.28 16.20 -14.96
CA THR A 557 -1.61 15.09 -14.31
C THR A 557 -0.15 15.45 -14.01
N PHE A 558 0.38 14.92 -12.91
CA PHE A 558 1.82 14.97 -12.64
C PHE A 558 2.57 13.83 -13.30
N SER A 559 1.90 12.74 -13.62
CA SER A 559 2.56 11.55 -14.13
C SER A 559 1.60 10.79 -15.04
N PRO A 560 1.85 10.78 -16.36
CA PRO A 560 1.22 9.83 -17.27
C PRO A 560 1.39 8.37 -16.83
N GLY A 561 2.43 8.05 -16.06
CA GLY A 561 2.56 6.71 -15.46
C GLY A 561 1.49 6.39 -14.41
N VAL A 562 0.88 7.40 -13.79
CA VAL A 562 -0.16 7.26 -12.77
C VAL A 562 -1.56 7.45 -13.34
N SER A 563 -1.75 8.53 -14.11
CA SER A 563 -2.98 8.87 -14.81
C SER A 563 -2.62 9.59 -16.11
N ASP A 564 -2.77 8.89 -17.23
CA ASP A 564 -2.48 9.38 -18.57
C ASP A 564 -3.71 9.88 -19.32
N ARG A 565 -4.91 9.54 -18.86
CA ARG A 565 -6.15 9.75 -19.58
C ARG A 565 -7.21 10.42 -18.74
N CYS A 566 -7.99 11.27 -19.38
CA CYS A 566 -9.32 11.63 -18.95
C CYS A 566 -10.27 11.63 -20.15
N ASP A 567 -11.31 10.80 -20.09
CA ASP A 567 -12.31 10.62 -21.14
C ASP A 567 -11.64 10.31 -22.51
N TRP A 568 -11.78 11.19 -23.49
CA TRP A 568 -11.24 11.02 -24.84
C TRP A 568 -9.87 11.69 -25.08
N VAL A 569 -9.18 12.07 -24.00
CA VAL A 569 -7.92 12.82 -24.04
C VAL A 569 -6.83 12.09 -23.28
N TRP A 570 -5.64 11.99 -23.88
CA TRP A 570 -4.47 11.35 -23.29
C TRP A 570 -3.24 12.26 -23.34
N ILE A 571 -2.58 12.43 -22.21
CA ILE A 571 -1.22 12.98 -22.11
C ILE A 571 -0.25 11.80 -22.11
N GLU A 572 0.36 11.51 -23.25
CA GLU A 572 1.21 10.32 -23.40
C GLU A 572 2.66 10.57 -22.96
N CYS A 573 3.14 11.81 -23.03
CA CYS A 573 4.52 12.15 -22.66
C CYS A 573 4.62 13.61 -22.23
N GLN A 574 5.41 13.88 -21.19
CA GLN A 574 5.68 15.23 -20.68
C GLN A 574 6.96 15.81 -21.30
N ARG A 575 7.08 17.15 -21.34
CA ARG A 575 8.35 17.82 -21.68
C ARG A 575 9.34 17.74 -20.51
N ARG A 576 8.82 17.89 -19.29
CA ARG A 576 9.53 17.82 -18.00
C ARG A 576 8.83 16.80 -17.11
N PRO A 577 9.48 15.67 -16.81
CA PRO A 577 8.84 14.61 -16.03
C PRO A 577 8.49 15.05 -14.62
N LEU A 578 7.31 14.63 -14.16
CA LEU A 578 6.80 14.84 -12.79
C LEU A 578 6.51 16.31 -12.43
N GLU A 579 6.62 17.24 -13.37
CA GLU A 579 5.98 18.57 -13.28
C GLU A 579 4.52 18.46 -13.74
N ARG A 580 3.64 19.38 -13.32
CA ARG A 580 2.23 19.38 -13.74
C ARG A 580 2.18 19.47 -15.28
N SER A 581 1.40 18.60 -15.91
CA SER A 581 0.99 18.75 -17.30
C SER A 581 -0.50 18.99 -17.34
N SER A 582 -0.94 19.84 -18.26
CA SER A 582 -2.36 20.10 -18.45
C SER A 582 -2.72 20.18 -19.92
N VAL A 583 -3.98 19.86 -20.21
CA VAL A 583 -4.62 20.06 -21.50
C VAL A 583 -6.03 20.60 -21.26
N ARG A 584 -6.33 21.73 -21.89
CA ARG A 584 -7.70 22.22 -22.07
C ARG A 584 -8.07 21.98 -23.52
N VAL A 585 -9.15 21.23 -23.74
CA VAL A 585 -9.59 20.88 -25.08
C VAL A 585 -11.08 21.15 -25.25
N GLU A 586 -11.43 21.63 -26.43
CA GLU A 586 -12.81 21.76 -26.88
C GLU A 586 -12.95 21.27 -28.32
N ARG A 587 -14.16 20.80 -28.65
CA ARG A 587 -14.53 20.41 -30.01
C ARG A 587 -15.82 21.09 -30.42
N ASP A 588 -16.01 21.28 -31.71
CA ASP A 588 -17.30 21.68 -32.27
C ASP A 588 -18.30 20.50 -32.27
N ASP A 589 -19.60 20.80 -32.39
CA ASP A 589 -20.67 19.80 -32.36
C ASP A 589 -20.55 18.77 -33.49
N ALA A 590 -20.01 19.19 -34.63
CA ALA A 590 -19.74 18.35 -35.79
C ALA A 590 -18.47 17.49 -35.63
N GLY A 591 -17.61 17.85 -34.68
CA GLY A 591 -16.37 17.16 -34.42
C GLY A 591 -15.25 17.31 -35.42
N ARG A 592 -15.39 18.28 -36.33
CA ARG A 592 -14.42 18.51 -37.39
C ARG A 592 -13.34 19.47 -36.95
N VAL A 593 -13.55 20.20 -35.86
CA VAL A 593 -12.58 21.13 -35.30
C VAL A 593 -12.35 20.82 -33.83
N VAL A 594 -11.10 20.46 -33.49
CA VAL A 594 -10.67 20.27 -32.11
C VAL A 594 -9.61 21.31 -31.77
N ARG A 595 -9.81 22.06 -30.69
CA ARG A 595 -8.87 23.07 -30.19
C ARG A 595 -8.31 22.61 -28.86
N ALA A 596 -6.98 22.60 -28.73
CA ALA A 596 -6.32 22.24 -27.49
C ALA A 596 -5.25 23.26 -27.11
N THR A 597 -5.19 23.63 -25.84
CA THR A 597 -4.07 24.36 -25.23
C THR A 597 -3.41 23.44 -24.20
N THR A 598 -2.09 23.36 -24.24
CA THR A 598 -1.31 22.41 -23.45
C THR A 598 -0.21 23.08 -22.64
N GLU A 599 0.07 22.52 -21.47
CA GLU A 599 1.21 22.88 -20.63
C GLU A 599 2.04 21.63 -20.33
N ASN A 600 3.35 21.71 -20.53
CA ASN A 600 4.28 20.61 -20.27
C ASN A 600 3.93 19.29 -21.01
N VAL A 601 3.21 19.35 -22.14
CA VAL A 601 2.86 18.18 -22.95
C VAL A 601 3.82 18.05 -24.15
N ARG A 602 4.41 16.87 -24.31
CA ARG A 602 5.23 16.51 -25.48
C ARG A 602 4.45 15.64 -26.47
N ARG A 603 3.60 14.74 -25.98
CA ARG A 603 2.75 13.88 -26.82
C ARG A 603 1.32 13.85 -26.31
N LEU A 604 0.38 14.01 -27.22
CA LEU A 604 -1.05 14.07 -26.98
C LEU A 604 -1.75 13.05 -27.86
N LYS A 605 -2.71 12.29 -27.31
CA LYS A 605 -3.66 11.48 -28.09
C LYS A 605 -5.07 11.98 -27.83
N LEU A 606 -5.85 12.08 -28.91
CA LEU A 606 -7.27 12.45 -28.90
C LEU A 606 -8.06 11.33 -29.59
N ALA A 607 -9.03 10.71 -28.91
CA ALA A 607 -9.88 9.69 -29.52
C ALA A 607 -10.90 10.32 -30.49
N PRO A 608 -11.35 9.58 -31.52
CA PRO A 608 -12.46 9.99 -32.35
C PRO A 608 -13.75 9.74 -31.60
N VAL A 609 -14.43 10.81 -31.22
CA VAL A 609 -15.65 10.71 -30.41
C VAL A 609 -16.87 11.21 -31.17
N PHE A 610 -16.90 10.96 -32.49
CA PHE A 610 -18.01 11.29 -33.39
C PHE A 610 -18.66 10.05 -33.97
N GLY A 611 -20.00 10.13 -34.05
CA GLY A 611 -20.90 9.35 -34.92
C GLY A 611 -20.98 7.86 -34.62
N GLY A 612 -22.20 7.37 -34.38
CA GLY A 612 -22.51 5.96 -34.14
C GLY A 612 -21.92 5.00 -35.18
N ALA A 613 -21.97 3.71 -34.84
CA ALA A 613 -21.29 2.57 -35.48
C ALA A 613 -21.57 2.34 -37.00
N ALA A 614 -22.08 3.32 -37.74
CA ALA A 614 -22.56 3.17 -39.11
C ALA A 614 -21.81 3.99 -40.19
N ALA A 615 -20.91 4.93 -39.84
CA ALA A 615 -20.15 5.69 -40.85
C ALA A 615 -18.68 5.27 -40.89
N THR A 616 -18.22 4.76 -42.04
CA THR A 616 -16.83 4.33 -42.27
C THR A 616 -15.86 5.51 -42.22
N ALA A 617 -14.60 5.27 -41.84
CA ALA A 617 -13.53 6.28 -41.82
C ALA A 617 -13.38 7.02 -43.17
N ALA A 618 -13.66 6.36 -44.30
CA ALA A 618 -13.60 6.97 -45.63
C ALA A 618 -14.67 8.06 -45.86
N ALA A 619 -15.79 8.04 -45.12
CA ALA A 619 -16.91 8.98 -45.32
C ALA A 619 -16.77 10.31 -44.55
N ARG A 620 -15.80 10.43 -43.63
CA ARG A 620 -15.69 11.57 -42.69
C ARG A 620 -14.70 12.66 -43.11
N GLY A 621 -13.80 12.39 -44.07
CA GLY A 621 -12.83 13.35 -44.59
C GLY A 621 -11.81 13.82 -43.53
N ALA A 622 -11.10 14.91 -43.78
CA ALA A 622 -10.11 15.45 -42.84
C ALA A 622 -10.74 16.18 -41.63
N ALA A 623 -10.08 16.08 -40.48
CA ALA A 623 -10.38 16.84 -39.27
C ALA A 623 -9.32 17.94 -39.06
N ARG A 624 -9.76 19.11 -38.56
CA ARG A 624 -8.90 20.25 -38.23
C ARG A 624 -8.59 20.26 -36.74
N PHE A 625 -7.31 20.39 -36.41
CA PHE A 625 -6.81 20.51 -35.05
C PHE A 625 -6.13 21.88 -34.89
N VAL A 626 -6.43 22.59 -33.81
CA VAL A 626 -5.74 23.82 -33.41
C VAL A 626 -5.04 23.55 -32.08
N LEU A 627 -3.76 23.21 -32.14
CA LEU A 627 -2.96 22.81 -30.97
C LEU A 627 -1.99 23.94 -30.61
N ASP A 628 -2.16 24.55 -29.44
CA ASP A 628 -1.36 25.70 -28.99
C ASP A 628 -1.29 26.84 -30.01
N GLY A 629 -2.40 27.09 -30.71
CA GLY A 629 -2.51 28.09 -31.78
C GLY A 629 -2.02 27.63 -33.16
N GLN A 630 -1.39 26.45 -33.27
CA GLN A 630 -0.98 25.87 -34.54
C GLN A 630 -2.13 25.09 -35.18
N GLU A 631 -2.41 25.37 -36.45
CA GLU A 631 -3.43 24.64 -37.22
C GLU A 631 -2.83 23.43 -37.95
N LEU A 632 -3.53 22.30 -37.89
CA LEU A 632 -3.21 21.04 -38.54
C LEU A 632 -4.48 20.47 -39.16
N THR A 633 -4.43 20.09 -40.43
CA THR A 633 -5.49 19.32 -41.08
C THR A 633 -5.01 17.88 -41.22
N VAL A 634 -5.77 16.93 -40.67
CA VAL A 634 -5.36 15.54 -40.54
C VAL A 634 -6.43 14.64 -41.13
N GLU A 635 -6.04 13.81 -42.08
CA GLU A 635 -6.93 12.82 -42.67
C GLU A 635 -7.38 11.79 -41.65
N GLU A 636 -8.62 11.34 -41.76
CA GLU A 636 -9.21 10.30 -40.91
C GLU A 636 -8.46 8.95 -40.97
N THR A 637 -7.72 8.71 -42.07
CA THR A 637 -6.86 7.55 -42.29
C THR A 637 -5.55 7.59 -41.49
N ALA A 638 -5.16 8.75 -40.96
CA ALA A 638 -3.96 8.89 -40.14
C ALA A 638 -4.15 8.44 -38.67
N ARG A 639 -5.33 7.92 -38.32
CA ARG A 639 -5.65 7.42 -36.98
C ARG A 639 -4.88 6.15 -36.66
N VAL A 640 -4.42 6.06 -35.41
CA VAL A 640 -3.69 4.91 -34.87
C VAL A 640 -4.22 4.58 -33.47
N ASP A 641 -4.53 3.30 -33.22
CA ASP A 641 -5.14 2.81 -31.98
C ASP A 641 -6.39 3.60 -31.58
N GLU A 642 -7.31 3.81 -32.53
CA GLU A 642 -8.57 4.55 -32.31
C GLU A 642 -8.32 5.99 -31.80
N GLY A 643 -7.37 6.71 -32.40
CA GLY A 643 -7.08 8.10 -32.03
C GLY A 643 -6.15 8.82 -33.00
N TRP A 644 -6.15 10.15 -32.93
CA TRP A 644 -5.10 10.97 -33.53
C TRP A 644 -4.03 11.26 -32.49
N ARG A 645 -2.78 11.07 -32.88
CA ARG A 645 -1.62 11.27 -32.02
C ARG A 645 -0.78 12.41 -32.56
N PHE A 646 -0.31 13.25 -31.65
CA PHE A 646 0.51 14.41 -31.97
C PHE A 646 1.78 14.39 -31.13
N VAL A 647 2.89 14.84 -31.73
CA VAL A 647 4.16 15.06 -31.04
C VAL A 647 4.59 16.51 -31.22
N ARG A 648 5.11 17.09 -30.15
CA ARG A 648 5.70 18.42 -30.14
C ARG A 648 7.22 18.32 -30.15
N ASP A 649 7.85 18.98 -31.10
CA ASP A 649 9.29 19.21 -31.13
C ASP A 649 9.56 20.72 -31.12
N GLY A 650 10.31 21.18 -30.10
CA GLY A 650 10.32 22.59 -29.72
C GLY A 650 8.90 23.12 -29.46
N GLU A 651 8.45 24.02 -30.32
CA GLU A 651 7.13 24.67 -30.25
C GLU A 651 6.19 24.22 -31.38
N ARG A 652 6.60 23.26 -32.22
CA ARG A 652 5.84 22.80 -33.39
C ARG A 652 5.20 21.43 -33.14
N TRP A 653 3.91 21.32 -33.43
CA TRP A 653 3.15 20.06 -33.43
C TRP A 653 3.19 19.37 -34.80
N THR A 654 3.29 18.04 -34.80
CA THR A 654 3.14 17.19 -35.99
C THR A 654 2.31 15.95 -35.67
N VAL A 655 1.67 15.39 -36.69
CA VAL A 655 0.98 14.09 -36.59
C VAL A 655 2.01 13.00 -36.35
N ALA A 656 1.72 12.10 -35.42
CA ALA A 656 2.61 11.02 -35.02
C ALA A 656 1.92 9.65 -35.10
N GLY A 657 2.71 8.60 -35.26
CA GLY A 657 2.25 7.22 -35.07
C GLY A 657 2.16 6.83 -33.59
N ALA A 658 1.97 5.53 -33.34
CA ALA A 658 1.99 4.96 -32.00
C ALA A 658 3.28 5.32 -31.21
N VAL A 659 3.16 5.42 -29.88
CA VAL A 659 4.33 5.62 -29.01
C VAL A 659 5.19 4.35 -29.06
N SER A 660 6.45 4.49 -29.47
CA SER A 660 7.41 3.38 -29.38
C SER A 660 7.52 2.87 -27.95
N GLN A 661 7.51 1.55 -27.77
CA GLN A 661 7.68 0.94 -26.44
C GLN A 661 9.01 1.31 -25.77
N HIS A 662 10.00 1.76 -26.54
CA HIS A 662 11.30 2.21 -26.05
C HIS A 662 11.28 3.64 -25.48
N LEU A 663 10.27 4.46 -25.82
CA LEU A 663 10.13 5.82 -25.31
C LEU A 663 9.46 5.83 -23.93
N LYS A 664 9.73 6.90 -23.18
CA LYS A 664 8.98 7.23 -21.95
C LYS A 664 7.54 7.56 -22.33
N GLY A 665 6.61 6.73 -21.85
CA GLY A 665 5.16 6.88 -21.97
C GLY A 665 4.45 6.20 -20.81
N PRO A 666 3.11 6.14 -20.75
CA PRO A 666 2.36 5.60 -19.60
C PRO A 666 2.78 4.17 -19.23
N HIS A 667 3.11 3.35 -20.23
CA HIS A 667 3.57 1.96 -20.07
C HIS A 667 4.96 1.82 -19.42
N ARG A 668 5.81 2.85 -19.52
CA ARG A 668 7.20 2.84 -19.03
C ARG A 668 7.65 4.24 -18.58
N TYR A 669 6.83 4.88 -17.77
CA TYR A 669 7.05 6.28 -17.41
C TYR A 669 8.22 6.40 -16.42
N GLY A 670 8.28 5.52 -15.42
CA GLY A 670 9.02 5.79 -14.19
C GLY A 670 8.17 6.63 -13.24
N PRO A 671 8.65 7.04 -12.05
CA PRO A 671 10.03 6.97 -11.52
C PRO A 671 10.38 5.56 -11.00
N LEU A 672 11.43 5.44 -10.16
CA LEU A 672 11.81 4.17 -9.51
C LEU A 672 10.63 3.44 -8.84
N ARG A 673 9.63 4.19 -8.37
CA ARG A 673 8.38 3.64 -7.79
C ARG A 673 7.66 2.67 -8.74
N ASP A 674 7.72 2.90 -10.05
CA ASP A 674 7.13 2.00 -11.06
C ASP A 674 7.77 0.61 -11.10
N ALA A 675 8.98 0.44 -10.56
CA ALA A 675 9.63 -0.87 -10.50
C ALA A 675 8.89 -1.83 -9.57
N PHE A 676 8.06 -1.33 -8.65
CA PHE A 676 7.44 -2.13 -7.59
C PHE A 676 5.94 -2.42 -7.79
N ARG A 677 5.40 -2.20 -8.99
CA ARG A 677 3.96 -2.35 -9.26
C ARG A 677 3.59 -3.49 -10.21
N ARG A 678 4.54 -4.39 -10.52
CA ARG A 678 4.35 -5.51 -11.46
C ARG A 678 5.20 -6.71 -11.03
N ARG A 679 4.78 -7.42 -9.97
CA ARG A 679 5.41 -8.65 -9.47
C ARG A 679 6.94 -8.52 -9.38
N PHE A 680 7.37 -7.48 -8.67
CA PHE A 680 8.78 -7.16 -8.55
C PHE A 680 9.54 -8.25 -7.80
N ALA A 681 10.82 -8.40 -8.09
CA ALA A 681 11.71 -9.33 -7.41
C ALA A 681 12.88 -8.58 -6.78
N LEU A 682 13.30 -9.03 -5.60
CA LEU A 682 14.52 -8.57 -4.95
C LEU A 682 15.69 -9.44 -5.39
N VAL A 683 16.67 -8.82 -6.05
CA VAL A 683 17.87 -9.51 -6.56
C VAL A 683 19.07 -9.01 -5.78
N TYR A 684 19.92 -9.92 -5.32
CA TYR A 684 21.12 -9.62 -4.55
C TYR A 684 22.37 -10.26 -5.20
N GLY A 685 23.53 -9.67 -4.96
CA GLY A 685 24.80 -10.14 -5.51
C GLY A 685 25.30 -11.42 -4.83
N THR A 686 25.86 -12.34 -5.62
CA THR A 686 26.38 -13.65 -5.15
C THR A 686 27.81 -13.93 -5.58
N GLN A 687 28.48 -12.97 -6.23
CA GLN A 687 29.84 -13.11 -6.79
C GLN A 687 30.88 -12.33 -5.97
N GLY A 688 30.51 -11.78 -4.81
CA GLY A 688 31.42 -11.13 -3.89
C GLY A 688 32.09 -12.12 -2.94
N THR A 689 32.80 -11.58 -1.95
CA THR A 689 33.26 -12.33 -0.77
C THR A 689 32.08 -12.94 0.00
N PRO A 690 32.28 -13.97 0.84
CA PRO A 690 31.23 -14.52 1.68
C PRO A 690 30.50 -13.45 2.51
N GLU A 691 31.23 -12.47 3.04
CA GLU A 691 30.69 -11.35 3.82
C GLU A 691 29.83 -10.42 2.96
N GLU A 692 30.28 -10.08 1.74
CA GLU A 692 29.52 -9.25 0.80
C GLU A 692 28.24 -9.94 0.32
N ASN A 693 28.29 -11.24 0.08
CA ASN A 693 27.14 -12.04 -0.33
C ASN A 693 26.13 -12.15 0.81
N ALA A 694 26.59 -12.41 2.05
CA ALA A 694 25.74 -12.44 3.24
C ALA A 694 25.07 -11.09 3.49
N ALA A 695 25.83 -9.99 3.41
CA ALA A 695 25.31 -8.64 3.53
C ALA A 695 24.25 -8.30 2.47
N SER A 696 24.51 -8.67 1.21
CA SER A 696 23.57 -8.45 0.10
C SER A 696 22.28 -9.25 0.30
N TYR A 697 22.41 -10.50 0.77
CA TYR A 697 21.29 -11.34 1.12
C TYR A 697 20.47 -10.77 2.29
N ASP A 698 21.13 -10.34 3.38
CA ASP A 698 20.49 -9.77 4.55
C ASP A 698 19.69 -8.51 4.21
N ALA A 699 20.21 -7.65 3.34
CA ALA A 699 19.48 -6.49 2.84
C ALA A 699 18.23 -6.90 2.04
N ALA A 700 18.36 -7.85 1.11
CA ALA A 700 17.22 -8.33 0.33
C ALA A 700 16.15 -8.98 1.24
N ARG A 701 16.56 -9.82 2.20
CA ARG A 701 15.67 -10.41 3.19
C ARG A 701 14.96 -9.34 4.02
N PHE A 702 15.69 -8.36 4.54
CA PHE A 702 15.11 -7.25 5.30
C PHE A 702 14.03 -6.50 4.51
N HIS A 703 14.30 -6.20 3.23
CA HIS A 703 13.33 -5.54 2.36
C HIS A 703 12.10 -6.39 2.08
N ALA A 704 12.27 -7.70 1.85
CA ALA A 704 11.16 -8.65 1.67
C ALA A 704 10.27 -8.72 2.93
N GLU A 705 10.89 -8.88 4.10
CA GLU A 705 10.20 -8.92 5.39
C GLU A 705 9.48 -7.59 5.70
N THR A 706 10.10 -6.46 5.37
CA THR A 706 9.50 -5.13 5.52
C THR A 706 8.29 -4.96 4.61
N PHE A 707 8.38 -5.42 3.36
CA PHE A 707 7.28 -5.36 2.41
C PHE A 707 6.14 -6.31 2.78
N TRP A 708 6.43 -7.50 3.30
CA TRP A 708 5.41 -8.37 3.90
C TRP A 708 4.67 -7.66 5.05
N TYR A 709 5.41 -7.10 6.01
CA TYR A 709 4.81 -6.44 7.16
C TYR A 709 3.94 -5.23 6.75
N ARG A 710 4.48 -4.32 5.94
CA ARG A 710 3.79 -3.06 5.58
C ARG A 710 2.78 -3.21 4.47
N GLY A 711 3.15 -3.99 3.46
CA GLY A 711 2.40 -4.14 2.23
C GLY A 711 1.52 -5.38 2.19
N ASN A 712 1.50 -6.21 3.24
CA ASN A 712 0.81 -7.50 3.19
C ASN A 712 1.24 -8.35 1.98
N GLY A 713 2.49 -8.16 1.53
CA GLY A 713 3.00 -8.69 0.28
C GLY A 713 3.77 -10.00 0.43
N GLY A 714 4.13 -10.59 -0.72
CA GLY A 714 4.84 -11.87 -0.80
C GLY A 714 6.04 -11.88 -1.76
N ALA A 715 6.71 -10.73 -1.89
CA ALA A 715 7.83 -10.48 -2.82
C ALA A 715 9.06 -11.36 -2.59
#